data_AF-A0AA91GRY8-F1
#
_entry.id   AF-A0AA91GRY8-F1
#
_cell.length_a   1.000
_cell.length_b   1.000
_cell.length_c   1.000
_cell.angle_alpha   90.00
_cell.angle_beta   90.00
_cell.angle_gamma   90.00
#
_symmetry.space_group_name_H-M   'P 1'
#
loop_
_entity.id
_entity.type
_entity.pdbx_description
1 polymer ?
#
loop_
_entity_poly.entity_id
_entity_poly.type
_entity_poly.pdbx_seq_one_letter_code
_entity_poly.pdbx_strand_id
1 'polypeptide(L)'
;MNALLDPLLAAGAVAEKGPIKPLGHHELLLVLLELALLLLVARGLGELMRRIQLPPVVGELLAGVLLGPSLFGWILPNLQGHIFPHSQAQSDLLSVVSWLGVLFLLIVTGLETDLNLIVSKGKTALLISLGGIVIPFATGLGLGWFLPENFLVNPNQRLIFSLFIATAMSISAVPVIAKVLMDLKLIRRDIGQVTLAAGMTDDTIGWILLSVVSGLASSGKFDFQTIFRSVGGALVFLGFAFTLGRSLMAWAFRWVDNYIGGATASLSALLVLAFGAAALTHTLGIEAALGAFVTGILAGQSPRFSREAGLTLELITSGFLAPIFFATAGLKVDLLKMLAPQTLVIGLVVLAIACFGKFTGAYIGSRVGGLSHWEGIAMGSGMNARGAMEIIVATIGVSLGVLNPQMYSIIVMVAIVTSLMAPPLLRWALSKVSMSEEEVQRLEQEELANRSFIKRIRRVLMPSQGGPNITLAAQLVSHLAHQNSLEVTVLFAESDKKPRRKSVSTVATAVKETTAEAAVATVAEKIQLPTDAPVPVQTKIESGTNKAEVILKEACKGYDLIVLGATERQRSRGALFNLLVDRVVQEAPCATMVVKSNLSQTEEQNGTNNYHKIGHILVPTSGTEYSQHAVEVASTIAAETGAIVTLVNVVNRTQQEYILFEEQTLHSVTDIARQIVYQQAELAHGLGAEVKTAVLTGVPENEILKFARTSQVDLIVMGSSVRTISGRAFFGHRTDAILNKAPCPVAVITLSGNSSSC
;
A
#
# COMPACT_ATOMS: atom_id res chain seq x y z
N MET A 1 -61.06 -28.08 -28.44
CA MET A 1 -60.91 -26.94 -27.51
C MET A 1 -61.12 -27.40 -26.07
N ASN A 2 -60.32 -28.38 -25.62
CA ASN A 2 -60.21 -28.90 -24.24
C ASN A 2 -59.10 -29.98 -24.21
N ALA A 3 -57.86 -29.59 -24.53
CA ALA A 3 -56.70 -30.47 -24.48
C ALA A 3 -55.38 -29.67 -24.32
N LEU A 4 -55.44 -28.48 -23.71
CA LEU A 4 -54.29 -27.59 -23.54
C LEU A 4 -54.24 -26.89 -22.17
N LEU A 5 -55.07 -27.29 -21.19
CA LEU A 5 -55.14 -26.59 -19.89
C LEU A 5 -55.12 -27.49 -18.64
N ASP A 6 -54.91 -28.81 -18.76
CA ASP A 6 -54.91 -29.70 -17.60
C ASP A 6 -53.55 -30.10 -16.97
N PRO A 7 -52.35 -29.80 -17.50
CA PRO A 7 -51.11 -30.12 -16.77
C PRO A 7 -50.69 -29.10 -15.72
N LEU A 8 -51.38 -27.96 -15.57
CA LEU A 8 -50.91 -26.85 -14.73
C LEU A 8 -51.48 -26.80 -13.30
N LEU A 9 -52.41 -27.69 -12.93
CA LEU A 9 -53.04 -27.66 -11.59
C LEU A 9 -53.11 -29.01 -10.85
N ALA A 10 -52.48 -30.09 -11.37
CA ALA A 10 -52.51 -31.41 -10.74
C ALA A 10 -51.11 -32.01 -10.49
N ALA A 11 -50.13 -31.18 -10.10
CA ALA A 11 -48.82 -31.63 -9.64
C ALA A 11 -48.44 -30.99 -8.29
N GLY A 12 -49.40 -30.87 -7.39
CA GLY A 12 -49.15 -30.68 -5.96
C GLY A 12 -49.07 -32.01 -5.24
N ALA A 13 -48.21 -32.95 -5.68
CA ALA A 13 -47.78 -34.13 -4.90
C ALA A 13 -46.98 -35.13 -5.75
N VAL A 14 -45.76 -34.78 -6.21
CA VAL A 14 -44.67 -35.78 -6.36
C VAL A 14 -43.36 -35.06 -6.11
N ALA A 15 -42.57 -35.60 -5.19
CA ALA A 15 -41.19 -35.21 -4.94
C ALA A 15 -40.34 -35.43 -6.20
N GLU A 16 -39.92 -34.36 -6.87
CA GLU A 16 -38.90 -34.41 -7.93
C GLU A 16 -37.54 -33.91 -7.41
N LYS A 17 -36.53 -34.75 -7.62
CA LYS A 17 -35.10 -34.49 -7.41
C LYS A 17 -34.64 -33.30 -8.28
N GLY A 18 -34.30 -32.18 -7.66
CA GLY A 18 -33.44 -31.13 -8.23
C GLY A 18 -32.03 -31.16 -7.60
N PRO A 19 -30.91 -30.99 -8.33
CA PRO A 19 -29.58 -31.39 -7.87
C PRO A 19 -28.77 -30.30 -7.13
N ILE A 20 -29.38 -29.17 -6.72
CA ILE A 20 -28.67 -28.13 -5.96
C ILE A 20 -29.46 -27.82 -4.69
N LYS A 21 -29.04 -28.36 -3.56
CA LYS A 21 -29.56 -27.94 -2.24
C LYS A 21 -28.98 -26.56 -1.92
N PRO A 22 -29.80 -25.52 -1.69
CA PRO A 22 -29.29 -24.25 -1.19
C PRO A 22 -28.67 -24.45 0.21
N LEU A 23 -27.71 -23.59 0.58
CA LEU A 23 -27.16 -23.55 1.94
C LEU A 23 -28.31 -23.51 2.96
N GLY A 24 -28.28 -24.40 3.95
CA GLY A 24 -29.33 -24.44 4.95
C GLY A 24 -29.35 -23.11 5.73
N HIS A 25 -30.54 -22.58 6.03
CA HIS A 25 -30.67 -21.37 6.87
C HIS A 25 -29.91 -21.50 8.20
N HIS A 26 -29.83 -22.73 8.73
CA HIS A 26 -29.07 -23.05 9.93
C HIS A 26 -27.55 -23.00 9.72
N GLU A 27 -27.03 -23.49 8.60
CA GLU A 27 -25.59 -23.45 8.28
C GLU A 27 -25.10 -22.01 8.14
N LEU A 28 -25.88 -21.17 7.44
CA LEU A 28 -25.58 -19.75 7.31
C LEU A 28 -25.60 -19.02 8.68
N LEU A 29 -26.61 -19.29 9.51
CA LEU A 29 -26.70 -18.75 10.87
C LEU A 29 -25.44 -19.10 11.67
N LEU A 30 -25.02 -20.36 11.63
CA LEU A 30 -23.85 -20.85 12.35
C LEU A 30 -22.58 -20.18 11.86
N VAL A 31 -22.34 -20.10 10.54
CA VAL A 31 -21.13 -19.44 10.01
C VAL A 31 -21.07 -17.98 10.47
N LEU A 32 -22.18 -17.25 10.38
CA LEU A 32 -22.21 -15.84 10.81
C LEU A 32 -21.93 -15.70 12.31
N LEU A 33 -22.46 -16.61 13.14
CA LEU A 33 -22.20 -16.64 14.58
C LEU A 33 -20.75 -16.99 14.90
N GLU A 34 -20.18 -17.99 14.22
CA GLU A 34 -18.78 -18.40 14.35
C GLU A 34 -17.86 -17.24 14.00
N LEU A 35 -18.08 -16.57 12.85
CA LEU A 35 -17.28 -15.41 12.43
C LEU A 35 -17.38 -14.25 13.42
N ALA A 36 -18.59 -13.94 13.91
CA ALA A 36 -18.79 -12.89 14.90
C ALA A 36 -18.06 -13.20 16.22
N LEU A 37 -18.14 -14.44 16.69
CA LEU A 37 -17.51 -14.86 17.95
C LEU A 37 -15.99 -14.91 17.82
N LEU A 38 -15.47 -15.52 16.74
CA LEU A 38 -14.04 -15.57 16.45
C LEU A 38 -13.46 -14.16 16.36
N LEU A 39 -14.10 -13.26 15.60
CA LEU A 39 -13.62 -11.89 15.45
C LEU A 39 -13.65 -11.12 16.77
N LEU A 40 -14.75 -11.22 17.53
CA LEU A 40 -14.90 -10.52 18.81
C LEU A 40 -13.81 -10.94 19.81
N VAL A 41 -13.60 -12.26 19.97
CA VAL A 41 -12.62 -12.78 20.92
C VAL A 41 -11.19 -12.54 20.42
N ALA A 42 -10.91 -12.74 19.13
CA ALA A 42 -9.59 -12.49 18.55
C ALA A 42 -9.17 -11.03 18.65
N ARG A 43 -10.08 -10.08 18.34
CA ARG A 43 -9.80 -8.65 18.49
C ARG A 43 -9.69 -8.22 19.95
N GLY A 44 -10.56 -8.74 20.82
CA GLY A 44 -10.51 -8.46 22.26
C GLY A 44 -9.19 -8.91 22.90
N LEU A 45 -8.76 -10.15 22.61
CA LEU A 45 -7.49 -10.68 23.11
C LEU A 45 -6.29 -10.07 22.41
N GLY A 46 -6.35 -9.78 21.11
CA GLY A 46 -5.29 -9.06 20.40
C GLY A 46 -5.05 -7.67 20.99
N GLU A 47 -6.12 -6.95 21.36
CA GLU A 47 -6.03 -5.68 22.07
C GLU A 47 -5.44 -5.83 23.48
N LEU A 48 -5.82 -6.88 24.20
CA LEU A 48 -5.23 -7.19 25.50
C LEU A 48 -3.73 -7.47 25.38
N MET A 49 -3.31 -8.28 24.40
CA MET A 49 -1.90 -8.56 24.13
C MET A 49 -1.14 -7.27 23.81
N ARG A 50 -1.72 -6.39 22.98
CA ARG A 50 -1.13 -5.08 22.66
C ARG A 50 -0.89 -4.23 23.92
N ARG A 51 -1.84 -4.22 24.86
CA ARG A 51 -1.71 -3.48 26.14
C ARG A 51 -0.58 -4.01 27.02
N ILE A 52 -0.35 -5.32 27.04
CA ILE A 52 0.79 -5.93 27.74
C ILE A 52 2.08 -5.98 26.90
N GLN A 53 2.14 -5.21 25.80
CA GLN A 53 3.30 -5.11 24.93
C GLN A 53 3.67 -6.42 24.20
N LEU A 54 2.69 -7.28 23.92
CA LEU A 54 2.83 -8.43 23.03
C LEU A 54 2.17 -8.16 21.66
N PRO A 55 2.66 -8.79 20.58
CA PRO A 55 2.03 -8.68 19.26
C PRO A 55 0.58 -9.20 19.26
N PRO A 56 -0.39 -8.49 18.66
CA PRO A 56 -1.80 -8.87 18.61
C PRO A 56 -2.07 -10.29 18.13
N VAL A 57 -1.31 -10.79 17.15
CA VAL A 57 -1.43 -12.17 16.63
C VAL A 57 -1.37 -13.26 17.71
N VAL A 58 -0.66 -13.02 18.82
CA VAL A 58 -0.63 -13.94 19.97
C VAL A 58 -2.04 -14.10 20.55
N GLY A 59 -2.78 -13.00 20.69
CA GLY A 59 -4.15 -12.99 21.19
C GLY A 59 -5.13 -13.57 20.18
N GLU A 60 -4.92 -13.31 18.89
CA GLU A 60 -5.73 -13.87 17.79
C GLU A 60 -5.63 -15.40 17.73
N LEU A 61 -4.42 -15.97 17.88
CA LEU A 61 -4.21 -17.42 17.98
C LEU A 61 -4.83 -18.00 19.26
N LEU A 62 -4.60 -17.35 20.40
CA LEU A 62 -5.18 -17.78 21.69
C LEU A 62 -6.71 -17.78 21.67
N ALA A 63 -7.34 -16.84 20.95
CA ALA A 63 -8.80 -16.83 20.80
C ALA A 63 -9.33 -18.15 20.23
N GLY A 64 -8.65 -18.69 19.23
CA GLY A 64 -8.97 -20.01 18.67
C GLY A 64 -8.84 -21.13 19.69
N VAL A 65 -7.73 -21.16 20.44
CA VAL A 65 -7.50 -22.18 21.48
C VAL A 65 -8.57 -22.11 22.57
N LEU A 66 -8.98 -20.91 22.97
CA LEU A 66 -9.98 -20.69 24.01
C LEU A 66 -11.39 -21.06 23.53
N LEU A 67 -11.74 -20.74 22.27
CA LEU A 67 -13.02 -21.10 21.66
C LEU A 67 -13.11 -22.55 21.18
N GLY A 68 -11.95 -23.21 21.02
CA GLY A 68 -11.83 -24.59 20.60
C GLY A 68 -12.15 -25.61 21.69
N PRO A 69 -11.87 -26.90 21.43
CA PRO A 69 -12.16 -27.98 22.37
C PRO A 69 -11.32 -27.90 23.66
N SER A 70 -10.20 -27.17 23.64
CA SER A 70 -9.27 -27.06 24.76
C SER A 70 -9.84 -26.36 25.99
N LEU A 71 -10.67 -25.32 25.83
CA LEU A 71 -11.27 -24.59 26.96
C LEU A 71 -12.79 -24.49 26.84
N PHE A 72 -13.33 -23.88 25.79
CA PHE A 72 -14.78 -23.74 25.65
C PHE A 72 -15.46 -25.10 25.53
N GLY A 73 -14.90 -26.02 24.73
CA GLY A 73 -15.40 -27.39 24.64
C GLY A 73 -15.19 -28.20 25.93
N TRP A 74 -14.25 -27.82 26.78
CA TRP A 74 -14.06 -28.45 28.10
C TRP A 74 -15.12 -28.02 29.12
N ILE A 75 -15.37 -26.70 29.21
CA ILE A 75 -16.30 -26.12 30.19
C ILE A 75 -17.75 -26.36 29.75
N LEU A 76 -18.05 -26.18 28.46
CA LEU A 76 -19.40 -26.21 27.90
C LEU A 76 -19.44 -27.02 26.58
N PRO A 77 -19.19 -28.35 26.63
CA PRO A 77 -19.06 -29.20 25.44
C PRO A 77 -20.28 -29.15 24.52
N ASN A 78 -21.49 -29.14 25.10
CA ASN A 78 -22.72 -29.08 24.33
C ASN A 78 -22.82 -27.76 23.56
N LEU A 79 -22.60 -26.60 24.21
CA LEU A 79 -22.69 -25.30 23.53
C LEU A 79 -21.59 -25.12 22.49
N GLN A 80 -20.37 -25.56 22.78
CA GLN A 80 -19.27 -25.50 21.81
C GLN A 80 -19.57 -26.36 20.59
N GLY A 81 -20.07 -27.59 20.76
CA GLY A 81 -20.44 -28.47 19.65
C GLY A 81 -21.66 -28.00 18.85
N HIS A 82 -22.52 -27.15 19.43
CA HIS A 82 -23.62 -26.50 18.70
C HIS A 82 -23.14 -25.30 17.89
N ILE A 83 -22.21 -24.49 18.42
CA ILE A 83 -21.69 -23.30 17.74
C ILE A 83 -20.65 -23.68 16.67
N PHE A 84 -19.77 -24.63 16.99
CA PHE A 84 -18.70 -25.13 16.12
C PHE A 84 -18.88 -26.64 15.88
N PRO A 85 -19.89 -27.06 15.10
CA PRO A 85 -20.16 -28.47 14.88
C PRO A 85 -19.06 -29.14 14.05
N HIS A 86 -18.82 -30.43 14.31
CA HIS A 86 -17.87 -31.26 13.55
C HIS A 86 -18.37 -31.63 12.13
N SER A 87 -19.31 -30.88 11.57
CA SER A 87 -19.80 -31.07 10.21
C SER A 87 -18.75 -30.63 9.21
N GLN A 88 -18.45 -31.47 8.22
CA GLN A 88 -17.49 -31.15 7.16
C GLN A 88 -17.91 -29.87 6.41
N ALA A 89 -19.20 -29.72 6.09
CA ALA A 89 -19.71 -28.54 5.38
C ALA A 89 -19.45 -27.24 6.14
N GLN A 90 -19.66 -27.24 7.47
CA GLN A 90 -19.43 -26.06 8.30
C GLN A 90 -17.94 -25.72 8.40
N SER A 91 -17.09 -26.73 8.63
CA SER A 91 -15.63 -26.57 8.67
C SER A 91 -15.09 -26.04 7.34
N ASP A 92 -15.63 -26.51 6.21
CA ASP A 92 -15.21 -26.07 4.89
C ASP A 92 -15.58 -24.59 4.65
N LEU A 93 -16.79 -24.16 5.02
CA LEU A 93 -17.22 -22.76 4.93
C LEU A 93 -16.30 -21.82 5.73
N LEU A 94 -16.00 -22.17 6.98
CA LEU A 94 -15.06 -21.41 7.79
C LEU A 94 -13.64 -21.43 7.20
N SER A 95 -13.21 -22.57 6.65
CA SER A 95 -11.89 -22.71 6.01
C SER A 95 -11.72 -21.78 4.81
N VAL A 96 -12.77 -21.55 4.02
CA VAL A 96 -12.72 -20.65 2.86
C VAL A 96 -12.45 -19.21 3.32
N VAL A 97 -13.15 -18.74 4.36
CA VAL A 97 -12.91 -17.40 4.92
C VAL A 97 -11.50 -17.30 5.51
N SER A 98 -11.05 -18.34 6.22
CA SER A 98 -9.70 -18.45 6.75
C SER A 98 -8.63 -18.38 5.64
N TRP A 99 -8.82 -19.06 4.51
CA TRP A 99 -7.92 -18.99 3.36
C TRP A 99 -7.90 -17.62 2.69
N LEU A 100 -9.05 -16.94 2.58
CA LEU A 100 -9.07 -15.54 2.14
C LEU A 100 -8.23 -14.66 3.07
N GLY A 101 -8.27 -14.90 4.38
CA GLY A 101 -7.39 -14.21 5.33
C GLY A 101 -5.91 -14.39 5.06
N VAL A 102 -5.46 -15.60 4.73
CA VAL A 102 -4.06 -15.85 4.32
C VAL A 102 -3.72 -15.11 3.04
N LEU A 103 -4.55 -15.24 2.01
CA LEU A 103 -4.28 -14.62 0.71
C LEU A 103 -4.17 -13.10 0.84
N PHE A 104 -5.13 -12.46 1.53
CA PHE A 104 -5.12 -11.02 1.75
C PHE A 104 -3.90 -10.58 2.57
N LEU A 105 -3.57 -11.32 3.64
CA LEU A 105 -2.39 -11.05 4.45
C LEU A 105 -1.12 -11.06 3.60
N LEU A 106 -0.98 -12.05 2.72
CA LEU A 106 0.20 -12.14 1.86
C LEU A 106 0.21 -11.13 0.71
N ILE A 107 -0.95 -10.71 0.19
CA ILE A 107 -1.01 -9.58 -0.75
C ILE A 107 -0.49 -8.31 -0.06
N VAL A 108 -0.99 -8.00 1.14
CA VAL A 108 -0.54 -6.84 1.93
C VAL A 108 0.95 -6.95 2.25
N THR A 109 1.41 -8.14 2.64
CA THR A 109 2.83 -8.38 2.89
C THR A 109 3.66 -8.12 1.63
N GLY A 110 3.20 -8.57 0.47
CA GLY A 110 3.85 -8.34 -0.81
C GLY A 110 3.89 -6.85 -1.19
N LEU A 111 2.81 -6.09 -0.93
CA LEU A 111 2.78 -4.63 -1.16
C LEU A 111 3.86 -3.89 -0.35
N GLU A 112 4.17 -4.39 0.83
CA GLU A 112 5.18 -3.85 1.76
C GLU A 112 6.59 -4.42 1.53
N THR A 113 6.76 -5.30 0.53
CA THR A 113 8.01 -6.01 0.26
C THR A 113 8.89 -5.26 -0.75
N ASP A 114 10.16 -5.04 -0.38
CA ASP A 114 11.18 -4.49 -1.26
C ASP A 114 11.93 -5.60 -1.99
N LEU A 115 11.58 -5.80 -3.26
CA LEU A 115 12.20 -6.82 -4.11
C LEU A 115 13.71 -6.59 -4.31
N ASN A 116 14.15 -5.34 -4.42
CA ASN A 116 15.56 -5.05 -4.64
C ASN A 116 16.37 -5.48 -3.42
N LEU A 117 15.84 -5.22 -2.23
CA LEU A 117 16.46 -5.65 -0.99
C LEU A 117 16.47 -7.18 -0.86
N ILE A 118 15.35 -7.86 -1.16
CA ILE A 118 15.28 -9.33 -1.19
C ILE A 118 16.32 -9.92 -2.14
N VAL A 119 16.45 -9.38 -3.36
CA VAL A 119 17.41 -9.88 -4.34
C VAL A 119 18.84 -9.63 -3.87
N SER A 120 19.13 -8.43 -3.36
CA SER A 120 20.47 -8.08 -2.86
C SER A 120 20.92 -8.96 -1.67
N LYS A 121 19.98 -9.35 -0.81
CA LYS A 121 20.21 -10.22 0.35
C LYS A 121 19.82 -11.68 0.08
N GLY A 122 19.57 -12.06 -1.17
CA GLY A 122 19.03 -13.38 -1.53
C GLY A 122 19.94 -14.53 -1.10
N LYS A 123 21.27 -14.35 -1.19
CA LYS A 123 22.25 -15.35 -0.71
C LYS A 123 22.10 -15.59 0.80
N THR A 124 21.96 -14.53 1.59
CA THR A 124 21.78 -14.60 3.04
C THR A 124 20.45 -15.29 3.38
N ALA A 125 19.36 -14.91 2.71
CA ALA A 125 18.05 -15.56 2.87
C ALA A 125 18.10 -17.06 2.55
N LEU A 126 18.76 -17.44 1.46
CA LEU A 126 18.92 -18.85 1.06
C LEU A 126 19.74 -19.65 2.09
N LEU A 127 20.83 -19.08 2.62
CA LEU A 127 21.63 -19.74 3.66
C LEU A 127 20.86 -19.92 4.97
N ILE A 128 20.06 -18.93 5.35
CA ILE A 128 19.16 -19.00 6.50
C ILE A 128 18.12 -20.10 6.31
N SER A 129 17.49 -20.15 5.13
CA SER A 129 16.51 -21.18 4.77
C SER A 129 17.14 -22.57 4.78
N LEU A 130 18.30 -22.75 4.13
CA LEU A 130 18.99 -24.04 4.09
C LEU A 130 19.36 -24.53 5.49
N GLY A 131 19.93 -23.67 6.34
CA GLY A 131 20.21 -24.01 7.74
C GLY A 131 18.93 -24.31 8.52
N GLY A 132 17.91 -23.49 8.32
CA GLY A 132 16.57 -23.60 8.90
C GLY A 132 15.75 -24.79 8.40
N ILE A 133 16.20 -25.53 7.39
CA ILE A 133 15.58 -26.77 6.90
C ILE A 133 16.44 -27.96 7.26
N VAL A 134 17.72 -27.95 6.89
CA VAL A 134 18.61 -29.13 7.02
C VAL A 134 18.76 -29.56 8.48
N ILE A 135 18.99 -28.63 9.41
CA ILE A 135 19.14 -28.95 10.83
C ILE A 135 17.85 -29.52 11.43
N PRO A 136 16.70 -28.82 11.35
CA PRO A 136 15.46 -29.37 11.89
C PRO A 136 15.03 -30.67 11.19
N PHE A 137 15.28 -30.81 9.88
CA PHE A 137 15.01 -32.05 9.16
C PHE A 137 15.81 -33.23 9.74
N ALA A 138 17.12 -33.05 9.94
CA ALA A 138 17.98 -34.06 10.54
C ALA A 138 17.53 -34.42 11.96
N THR A 139 17.22 -33.42 12.79
CA THR A 139 16.75 -33.65 14.17
C THR A 139 15.37 -34.30 14.21
N GLY A 140 14.47 -33.95 13.30
CA GLY A 140 13.14 -34.53 13.18
C GLY A 140 13.17 -35.96 12.66
N LEU A 141 14.08 -36.28 11.74
CA LEU A 141 14.32 -37.65 11.28
C LEU A 141 14.85 -38.51 12.44
N GLY A 142 15.81 -37.99 13.20
CA GLY A 142 16.29 -38.64 14.42
C GLY A 142 15.16 -38.86 15.44
N LEU A 143 14.37 -37.82 15.71
CA LEU A 143 13.24 -37.92 16.64
C LEU A 143 12.21 -38.96 16.19
N GLY A 144 11.82 -38.99 14.92
CA GLY A 144 10.93 -40.01 14.38
C GLY A 144 11.51 -41.43 14.48
N TRP A 145 12.84 -41.55 14.31
CA TRP A 145 13.53 -42.82 14.44
C TRP A 145 13.63 -43.32 15.88
N PHE A 146 13.65 -42.44 16.89
CA PHE A 146 13.75 -42.82 18.30
C PHE A 146 12.41 -42.78 19.08
N LEU A 147 11.34 -42.26 18.48
CA LEU A 147 10.00 -42.22 19.08
C LEU A 147 9.47 -43.63 19.40
N PRO A 148 8.82 -43.85 20.56
CA PRO A 148 8.26 -45.17 20.91
C PRO A 148 7.22 -45.67 19.89
N GLU A 149 7.16 -46.99 19.68
CA GLU A 149 6.28 -47.63 18.69
C GLU A 149 4.80 -47.29 18.85
N ASN A 150 4.36 -46.98 20.08
CA ASN A 150 2.98 -46.61 20.42
C ASN A 150 2.50 -45.33 19.70
N PHE A 151 3.43 -44.50 19.21
CA PHE A 151 3.13 -43.26 18.47
C PHE A 151 3.09 -43.46 16.95
N LEU A 152 3.53 -44.63 16.48
CA LEU A 152 3.49 -45.00 15.07
C LEU A 152 2.17 -45.71 14.77
N VAL A 153 1.59 -45.44 13.59
CA VAL A 153 0.45 -46.23 13.11
C VAL A 153 0.92 -47.63 12.70
N ASN A 154 2.06 -47.71 12.01
CA ASN A 154 2.67 -48.96 11.54
C ASN A 154 4.18 -48.96 11.85
N PRO A 155 4.67 -49.82 12.77
CA PRO A 155 6.11 -49.89 13.09
C PRO A 155 7.01 -50.19 11.89
N ASN A 156 6.50 -50.93 10.90
CA ASN A 156 7.22 -51.27 9.66
C ASN A 156 7.45 -50.07 8.72
N GLN A 157 6.76 -48.94 8.93
CA GLN A 157 6.86 -47.73 8.11
C GLN A 157 7.61 -46.61 8.83
N ARG A 158 8.49 -46.95 9.78
CA ARG A 158 9.21 -45.98 10.62
C ARG A 158 9.99 -44.94 9.83
N LEU A 159 10.55 -45.29 8.67
CA LEU A 159 11.23 -44.33 7.79
C LEU A 159 10.24 -43.26 7.27
N ILE A 160 9.08 -43.67 6.74
CA ILE A 160 8.06 -42.77 6.21
C ILE A 160 7.53 -41.87 7.32
N PHE A 161 7.26 -42.44 8.49
CA PHE A 161 6.90 -41.67 9.69
C PHE A 161 7.98 -40.64 10.06
N SER A 162 9.24 -41.06 10.11
CA SER A 162 10.37 -40.16 10.46
C SER A 162 10.55 -39.04 9.45
N LEU A 163 10.35 -39.31 8.15
CA LEU A 163 10.36 -38.30 7.11
C LEU A 163 9.19 -37.33 7.23
N PHE A 164 8.00 -37.80 7.63
CA PHE A 164 6.86 -36.92 7.93
C PHE A 164 7.15 -35.98 9.10
N ILE A 165 7.74 -36.49 10.18
CA ILE A 165 8.14 -35.67 11.32
C ILE A 165 9.27 -34.71 10.93
N ALA A 166 10.28 -35.16 10.19
CA ALA A 166 11.35 -34.31 9.67
C ALA A 166 10.81 -33.14 8.85
N THR A 167 9.88 -33.41 7.94
CA THR A 167 9.20 -32.39 7.13
C THR A 167 8.41 -31.42 8.01
N ALA A 168 7.58 -31.92 8.93
CA ALA A 168 6.81 -31.06 9.84
C ALA A 168 7.70 -30.14 10.67
N MET A 169 8.84 -30.64 11.16
CA MET A 169 9.78 -29.84 11.97
C MET A 169 10.57 -28.80 11.17
N SER A 170 10.64 -28.93 9.84
CA SER A 170 11.46 -28.08 8.98
C SER A 170 10.73 -26.87 8.43
N ILE A 171 9.39 -26.90 8.40
CA ILE A 171 8.58 -25.87 7.75
C ILE A 171 8.33 -24.69 8.69
N SER A 172 8.49 -23.48 8.15
CA SER A 172 8.08 -22.22 8.79
C SER A 172 6.75 -21.75 8.21
N ALA A 173 6.02 -20.86 8.89
CA ALA A 173 4.79 -20.30 8.34
C ALA A 173 4.96 -18.83 7.95
N VAL A 174 5.09 -18.56 6.65
CA VAL A 174 5.20 -17.19 6.11
C VAL A 174 4.06 -16.29 6.58
N PRO A 175 2.78 -16.71 6.61
CA PRO A 175 1.69 -15.85 7.09
C PRO A 175 1.88 -15.38 8.53
N VAL A 176 2.39 -16.27 9.40
CA VAL A 176 2.62 -15.95 10.82
C VAL A 176 3.81 -15.00 10.95
N ILE A 177 4.92 -15.29 10.26
CA ILE A 177 6.09 -14.41 10.19
C ILE A 177 5.67 -13.01 9.72
N ALA A 178 4.95 -12.93 8.61
CA ALA A 178 4.50 -11.69 8.01
C ALA A 178 3.62 -10.88 8.95
N LYS A 179 2.64 -11.53 9.59
CA LYS A 179 1.78 -10.88 10.58
C LYS A 179 2.57 -10.36 11.78
N VAL A 180 3.51 -11.14 12.30
CA VAL A 180 4.38 -10.72 13.41
C VAL A 180 5.23 -9.51 13.03
N LEU A 181 5.82 -9.51 11.84
CA LEU A 181 6.62 -8.39 11.34
C LEU A 181 5.77 -7.14 11.11
N MET A 182 4.54 -7.27 10.61
CA MET A 182 3.58 -6.15 10.48
C MET A 182 3.18 -5.60 11.84
N ASP A 183 2.79 -6.45 12.78
CA ASP A 183 2.38 -6.07 14.13
C ASP A 183 3.50 -5.36 14.90
N LEU A 184 4.75 -5.75 14.65
CA LEU A 184 5.95 -5.11 15.22
C LEU A 184 6.47 -3.92 14.40
N LYS A 185 5.85 -3.58 13.25
CA LYS A 185 6.31 -2.53 12.31
C LYS A 185 7.73 -2.73 11.78
N LEU A 186 8.11 -3.98 11.56
CA LEU A 186 9.43 -4.39 11.11
C LEU A 186 9.47 -4.83 9.65
N ILE A 187 8.31 -4.88 8.99
CA ILE A 187 8.20 -5.42 7.63
C ILE A 187 9.15 -4.72 6.65
N ARG A 188 9.36 -3.40 6.78
CA ARG A 188 10.26 -2.60 5.93
C ARG A 188 11.74 -2.64 6.32
N ARG A 189 12.09 -3.19 7.49
CA ARG A 189 13.47 -3.31 7.95
C ARG A 189 14.21 -4.41 7.19
N ASP A 190 15.53 -4.28 7.09
CA ASP A 190 16.37 -5.25 6.40
C ASP A 190 16.19 -6.66 6.95
N ILE A 191 16.18 -6.78 8.29
CA ILE A 191 15.95 -8.05 8.96
C ILE A 191 14.55 -8.63 8.66
N GLY A 192 13.53 -7.78 8.55
CA GLY A 192 12.17 -8.21 8.20
C GLY A 192 12.10 -8.75 6.77
N GLN A 193 12.70 -8.05 5.82
CA GLN A 193 12.74 -8.42 4.41
C GLN A 193 13.52 -9.72 4.18
N VAL A 194 14.67 -9.88 4.86
CA VAL A 194 15.44 -11.13 4.83
C VAL A 194 14.68 -12.29 5.48
N THR A 195 13.97 -12.05 6.58
CA THR A 195 13.14 -13.08 7.25
C THR A 195 12.00 -13.53 6.35
N LEU A 196 11.30 -12.61 5.69
CA LEU A 196 10.24 -12.96 4.72
C LEU A 196 10.81 -13.76 3.55
N ALA A 197 11.93 -13.33 2.97
CA ALA A 197 12.57 -14.05 1.87
C ALA A 197 12.99 -15.48 2.26
N ALA A 198 13.59 -15.65 3.45
CA ALA A 198 13.95 -16.96 3.97
C ALA A 198 12.70 -17.82 4.22
N GLY A 199 11.65 -17.25 4.84
CA GLY A 199 10.39 -17.93 5.09
C GLY A 199 9.70 -18.42 3.81
N MET A 200 9.69 -17.61 2.75
CA MET A 200 9.12 -18.03 1.46
C MET A 200 9.89 -19.15 0.78
N THR A 201 11.22 -19.12 0.94
CA THR A 201 12.08 -20.19 0.47
C THR A 201 11.76 -21.48 1.24
N ASP A 202 11.58 -21.38 2.57
CA ASP A 202 11.14 -22.49 3.42
C ASP A 202 9.78 -23.06 3.01
N ASP A 203 8.79 -22.22 2.72
CA ASP A 203 7.44 -22.68 2.31
C ASP A 203 7.52 -23.45 0.98
N THR A 204 8.26 -22.90 0.01
CA THR A 204 8.43 -23.54 -1.31
C THR A 204 9.11 -24.90 -1.16
N ILE A 205 10.19 -24.99 -0.39
CA ILE A 205 10.88 -26.25 -0.11
C ILE A 205 10.00 -27.19 0.72
N GLY A 206 9.21 -26.65 1.65
CA GLY A 206 8.26 -27.38 2.47
C GLY A 206 7.24 -28.17 1.66
N TRP A 207 6.63 -27.54 0.65
CA TRP A 207 5.73 -28.23 -0.28
C TRP A 207 6.42 -29.30 -1.12
N ILE A 208 7.66 -29.06 -1.52
CA ILE A 208 8.47 -30.06 -2.22
C ILE A 208 8.70 -31.27 -1.30
N LEU A 209 9.15 -31.05 -0.06
CA LEU A 209 9.35 -32.10 0.93
C LEU A 209 8.05 -32.86 1.21
N LEU A 210 6.95 -32.15 1.42
CA LEU A 210 5.64 -32.76 1.67
C LEU A 210 5.19 -33.62 0.50
N SER A 211 5.38 -33.16 -0.74
CA SER A 211 5.05 -33.92 -1.95
C SER A 211 5.88 -35.20 -2.05
N VAL A 212 7.18 -35.12 -1.76
CA VAL A 212 8.10 -36.29 -1.74
C VAL A 212 7.60 -37.32 -0.72
N VAL A 213 7.36 -36.89 0.52
CA VAL A 213 7.03 -37.80 1.62
C VAL A 213 5.63 -38.37 1.46
N SER A 214 4.66 -37.58 0.98
CA SER A 214 3.30 -38.04 0.69
C SER A 214 3.27 -39.06 -0.46
N GLY A 215 4.06 -38.82 -1.51
CA GLY A 215 4.22 -39.75 -2.64
C GLY A 215 4.83 -41.08 -2.21
N LEU A 216 5.85 -41.04 -1.34
CA LEU A 216 6.47 -42.23 -0.76
C LEU A 216 5.49 -43.01 0.14
N ALA A 217 4.67 -42.32 0.94
CA ALA A 217 3.63 -42.93 1.77
C ALA A 217 2.53 -43.61 0.94
N SER A 218 2.14 -43.01 -0.18
CA SER A 218 1.02 -43.50 -1.00
C SER A 218 1.41 -44.64 -1.94
N SER A 219 2.61 -44.58 -2.52
CA SER A 219 3.02 -45.46 -3.63
C SER A 219 4.26 -46.31 -3.33
N GLY A 220 4.97 -46.05 -2.24
CA GLY A 220 6.24 -46.71 -1.90
C GLY A 220 7.40 -46.36 -2.86
N LYS A 221 7.19 -45.45 -3.82
CA LYS A 221 8.20 -45.01 -4.80
C LYS A 221 8.41 -43.51 -4.72
N PHE A 222 9.60 -43.06 -5.11
CA PHE A 222 9.88 -41.64 -5.31
C PHE A 222 9.19 -41.15 -6.58
N ASP A 223 8.26 -40.22 -6.43
CA ASP A 223 7.61 -39.55 -7.55
C ASP A 223 8.44 -38.35 -8.02
N PHE A 224 9.50 -38.64 -8.77
CA PHE A 224 10.36 -37.62 -9.39
C PHE A 224 9.59 -36.68 -10.32
N GLN A 225 8.48 -37.15 -10.92
CA GLN A 225 7.67 -36.35 -11.82
C GLN A 225 6.93 -35.24 -11.05
N THR A 226 6.32 -35.56 -9.90
CA THR A 226 5.65 -34.57 -9.05
C THR A 226 6.64 -33.57 -8.48
N ILE A 227 7.81 -34.01 -8.02
CA ILE A 227 8.88 -33.10 -7.53
C ILE A 227 9.33 -32.14 -8.64
N PHE A 228 9.64 -32.67 -9.82
CA PHE A 228 10.08 -31.88 -10.95
C PHE A 228 8.99 -30.91 -11.42
N ARG A 229 7.72 -31.34 -11.40
CA ARG A 229 6.58 -30.49 -11.73
C ARG A 229 6.38 -29.35 -10.72
N SER A 230 6.51 -29.60 -9.41
CA SER A 230 6.38 -28.55 -8.39
C SER A 230 7.54 -27.56 -8.42
N VAL A 231 8.79 -28.04 -8.48
CA VAL A 231 10.00 -27.18 -8.56
C VAL A 231 10.01 -26.41 -9.88
N GLY A 232 9.83 -27.11 -11.00
CA GLY A 232 9.79 -26.51 -12.33
C GLY A 232 8.62 -25.54 -12.47
N GLY A 233 7.44 -25.90 -11.94
CA GLY A 233 6.28 -25.03 -11.88
C GLY A 233 6.53 -23.75 -11.10
N ALA A 234 7.21 -23.83 -9.95
CA ALA A 234 7.54 -22.65 -9.15
C ALA A 234 8.52 -21.72 -9.86
N LEU A 235 9.58 -22.28 -10.46
CA LEU A 235 10.56 -21.51 -11.22
C LEU A 235 9.93 -20.87 -12.47
N VAL A 236 9.09 -21.60 -13.20
CA VAL A 236 8.36 -21.09 -14.37
C VAL A 236 7.39 -20.01 -13.95
N PHE A 237 6.63 -20.20 -12.87
CA PHE A 237 5.72 -19.19 -12.34
C PHE A 237 6.46 -17.91 -11.94
N LEU A 238 7.52 -18.02 -11.15
CA LEU A 238 8.31 -16.85 -10.73
C LEU A 238 8.94 -16.14 -11.93
N GLY A 239 9.52 -16.90 -12.87
CA GLY A 239 10.06 -16.37 -14.11
C GLY A 239 9.01 -15.62 -14.94
N PHE A 240 7.83 -16.22 -15.11
CA PHE A 240 6.69 -15.60 -15.78
C PHE A 240 6.20 -14.35 -15.04
N ALA A 241 6.03 -14.42 -13.72
CA ALA A 241 5.50 -13.35 -12.91
C ALA A 241 6.40 -12.11 -12.94
N PHE A 242 7.72 -12.28 -12.78
CA PHE A 242 8.66 -11.16 -12.81
C PHE A 242 9.02 -10.66 -14.22
N THR A 243 8.64 -11.39 -15.28
CA THR A 243 8.78 -10.92 -16.67
C THR A 243 7.45 -10.42 -17.24
N LEU A 244 6.59 -11.32 -17.71
CA LEU A 244 5.33 -10.99 -18.34
C LEU A 244 4.28 -10.52 -17.33
N GLY A 245 4.28 -11.07 -16.10
CA GLY A 245 3.39 -10.65 -15.02
C GLY A 245 3.58 -9.18 -14.63
N ARG A 246 4.82 -8.68 -14.61
CA ARG A 246 5.11 -7.26 -14.38
C ARG A 246 4.49 -6.37 -15.45
N SER A 247 4.62 -6.76 -16.72
CA SER A 247 4.00 -6.04 -17.84
C SER A 247 2.47 -6.10 -17.79
N LEU A 248 1.91 -7.26 -17.45
CA LEU A 248 0.47 -7.45 -17.29
C LEU A 248 -0.09 -6.59 -16.15
N MET A 249 0.60 -6.55 -15.00
CA MET A 249 0.24 -5.72 -13.84
C MET A 249 0.26 -4.23 -14.20
N ALA A 250 1.35 -3.77 -14.82
CA ALA A 250 1.47 -2.40 -15.28
C ALA A 250 0.36 -2.07 -16.30
N TRP A 251 0.11 -2.95 -17.27
CA TRP A 251 -0.97 -2.77 -18.23
C TRP A 251 -2.35 -2.68 -17.56
N ALA A 252 -2.67 -3.58 -16.63
CA ALA A 252 -3.95 -3.62 -15.96
C ALA A 252 -4.21 -2.35 -15.14
N PHE A 253 -3.24 -1.92 -14.32
CA PHE A 253 -3.39 -0.67 -13.57
C PHE A 253 -3.44 0.54 -14.47
N ARG A 254 -2.63 0.59 -15.54
CA ARG A 254 -2.72 1.69 -16.52
C ARG A 254 -4.08 1.77 -17.17
N TRP A 255 -4.67 0.64 -17.52
CA TRP A 255 -6.00 0.57 -18.12
C TRP A 255 -7.08 1.02 -17.13
N VAL A 256 -7.07 0.47 -15.90
CA VAL A 256 -8.03 0.82 -14.86
C VAL A 256 -7.97 2.32 -14.56
N ASP A 257 -6.77 2.85 -14.37
CA ASP A 257 -6.56 4.25 -14.00
C ASP A 257 -6.90 5.22 -15.15
N ASN A 258 -6.71 4.82 -16.41
CA ASN A 258 -7.02 5.66 -17.57
C ASN A 258 -8.52 5.72 -17.91
N TYR A 259 -9.26 4.64 -17.67
CA TYR A 259 -10.64 4.50 -18.14
C TYR A 259 -11.69 4.52 -17.02
N ILE A 260 -11.40 3.90 -15.87
CA ILE A 260 -12.33 3.78 -14.75
C ILE A 260 -11.95 4.78 -13.64
N GLY A 261 -10.70 4.71 -13.19
CA GLY A 261 -10.18 5.52 -12.10
C GLY A 261 -10.63 5.06 -10.71
N GLY A 262 -9.97 5.59 -9.68
CA GLY A 262 -10.36 5.44 -8.29
C GLY A 262 -9.77 4.23 -7.54
N ALA A 263 -9.73 4.35 -6.22
CA ALA A 263 -9.15 3.35 -5.32
C ALA A 263 -9.89 2.00 -5.39
N THR A 264 -11.21 2.02 -5.52
CA THR A 264 -12.05 0.81 -5.59
C THR A 264 -11.76 -0.04 -6.84
N ALA A 265 -11.57 0.61 -7.99
CA ALA A 265 -11.23 -0.07 -9.24
C ALA A 265 -9.80 -0.63 -9.19
N SER A 266 -8.85 0.14 -8.64
CA SER A 266 -7.47 -0.32 -8.42
C SER A 266 -7.41 -1.53 -7.48
N LEU A 267 -8.15 -1.49 -6.36
CA LEU A 267 -8.29 -2.61 -5.44
C LEU A 267 -8.87 -3.85 -6.12
N SER A 268 -9.94 -3.68 -6.90
CA SER A 268 -10.59 -4.77 -7.63
C SER A 268 -9.64 -5.44 -8.63
N ALA A 269 -8.85 -4.64 -9.36
CA ALA A 269 -7.85 -5.14 -10.29
C ALA A 269 -6.75 -5.94 -9.59
N LEU A 270 -6.26 -5.44 -8.45
CA LEU A 270 -5.31 -6.17 -7.61
C LEU A 270 -5.88 -7.52 -7.18
N LEU A 271 -7.10 -7.56 -6.66
CA LEU A 271 -7.72 -8.81 -6.19
C LEU A 271 -7.97 -9.81 -7.32
N VAL A 272 -8.43 -9.36 -8.48
CA VAL A 272 -8.61 -10.23 -9.66
C VAL A 272 -7.28 -10.86 -10.09
N LEU A 273 -6.21 -10.06 -10.17
CA LEU A 273 -4.88 -10.54 -10.53
C LEU A 273 -4.31 -11.48 -9.46
N ALA A 274 -4.51 -11.17 -8.18
CA ALA A 274 -4.01 -11.96 -7.06
C ALA A 274 -4.71 -13.32 -6.98
N PHE A 275 -6.03 -13.37 -7.11
CA PHE A 275 -6.77 -14.63 -7.16
C PHE A 275 -6.46 -15.43 -8.41
N GLY A 276 -6.28 -14.77 -9.56
CA GLY A 276 -5.81 -15.44 -10.78
C GLY A 276 -4.44 -16.08 -10.61
N ALA A 277 -3.49 -15.38 -9.99
CA ALA A 277 -2.16 -15.91 -9.69
C ALA A 277 -2.19 -17.02 -8.62
N ALA A 278 -3.02 -16.87 -7.59
CA ALA A 278 -3.24 -17.88 -6.56
C ALA A 278 -3.84 -19.17 -7.14
N ALA A 279 -4.82 -19.05 -8.04
CA ALA A 279 -5.38 -20.20 -8.76
C ALA A 279 -4.31 -20.86 -9.65
N LEU A 280 -3.54 -20.07 -10.41
CA LEU A 280 -2.48 -20.59 -11.27
C LEU A 280 -1.42 -21.37 -10.47
N THR A 281 -0.91 -20.79 -9.38
CA THR A 281 0.07 -21.46 -8.50
C THR A 281 -0.49 -22.74 -7.90
N HIS A 282 -1.76 -22.74 -7.47
CA HIS A 282 -2.42 -23.96 -6.98
C HIS A 282 -2.49 -25.07 -8.05
N THR A 283 -2.83 -24.74 -9.31
CA THR A 283 -2.86 -25.73 -10.41
C THR A 283 -1.50 -26.30 -10.78
N LEU A 284 -0.42 -25.57 -10.47
CA LEU A 284 0.96 -26.00 -10.66
C LEU A 284 1.46 -26.90 -9.50
N GLY A 285 0.64 -27.15 -8.48
CA GLY A 285 1.01 -27.93 -7.31
C GLY A 285 1.88 -27.14 -6.32
N ILE A 286 1.72 -25.82 -6.28
CA ILE A 286 2.38 -24.89 -5.36
C ILE A 286 1.30 -24.28 -4.46
N GLU A 287 1.70 -23.67 -3.34
CA GLU A 287 0.76 -22.95 -2.50
C GLU A 287 0.16 -21.71 -3.20
N ALA A 288 -1.16 -21.57 -3.09
CA ALA A 288 -1.90 -20.41 -3.59
C ALA A 288 -1.40 -19.08 -2.99
N ALA A 289 -0.92 -19.15 -1.74
CA ALA A 289 -0.28 -18.09 -1.00
C ALA A 289 0.87 -17.40 -1.76
N LEU A 290 1.72 -18.18 -2.44
CA LEU A 290 2.86 -17.66 -3.20
C LEU A 290 2.40 -16.75 -4.34
N GLY A 291 1.35 -17.16 -5.06
CA GLY A 291 0.79 -16.36 -6.16
C GLY A 291 0.29 -15.01 -5.69
N ALA A 292 -0.49 -15.00 -4.60
CA ALA A 292 -1.02 -13.79 -3.99
C ALA A 292 0.09 -12.86 -3.48
N PHE A 293 1.14 -13.41 -2.86
CA PHE A 293 2.30 -12.66 -2.38
C PHE A 293 3.06 -11.98 -3.53
N VAL A 294 3.39 -12.73 -4.59
CA VAL A 294 4.12 -12.20 -5.75
C VAL A 294 3.30 -11.12 -6.47
N THR A 295 1.97 -11.30 -6.58
CA THR A 295 1.09 -10.23 -7.07
C THR A 295 1.18 -8.97 -6.22
N GLY A 296 1.21 -9.11 -4.89
CA GLY A 296 1.44 -8.00 -3.95
C GLY A 296 2.74 -7.25 -4.25
N ILE A 297 3.86 -7.94 -4.43
CA ILE A 297 5.16 -7.32 -4.79
C ILE A 297 5.04 -6.52 -6.10
N LEU A 298 4.49 -7.15 -7.14
CA LEU A 298 4.37 -6.51 -8.45
C LEU A 298 3.47 -5.28 -8.42
N ALA A 299 2.42 -5.31 -7.58
CA ALA A 299 1.54 -4.18 -7.39
C ALA A 299 2.19 -3.04 -6.58
N GLY A 300 2.94 -3.36 -5.52
CA GLY A 300 3.68 -2.38 -4.71
C GLY A 300 4.73 -1.61 -5.52
N GLN A 301 5.29 -2.24 -6.55
CA GLN A 301 6.23 -1.61 -7.50
C GLN A 301 5.56 -0.78 -8.60
N SER A 302 4.24 -0.90 -8.79
CA SER A 302 3.55 -0.20 -9.87
C SER A 302 3.32 1.27 -9.50
N PRO A 303 3.82 2.24 -10.28
CA PRO A 303 3.57 3.66 -10.01
C PRO A 303 2.09 4.04 -10.07
N ARG A 304 1.27 3.27 -10.78
CA ARG A 304 -0.18 3.52 -10.94
C ARG A 304 -1.07 2.77 -9.95
N PHE A 305 -0.48 2.04 -9.01
CA PHE A 305 -1.26 1.43 -7.93
C PHE A 305 -1.72 2.51 -6.95
N SER A 306 -3.02 2.53 -6.63
CA SER A 306 -3.58 3.50 -5.69
C SER A 306 -3.11 3.21 -4.26
N ARG A 307 -2.47 4.19 -3.63
CA ARG A 307 -2.07 4.10 -2.21
C ARG A 307 -3.27 3.90 -1.29
N GLU A 308 -4.39 4.55 -1.59
CA GLU A 308 -5.64 4.41 -0.85
C GLU A 308 -6.20 2.99 -0.96
N ALA A 309 -6.09 2.36 -2.14
CA ALA A 309 -6.44 0.95 -2.32
C ALA A 309 -5.60 0.03 -1.43
N GLY A 310 -4.28 0.27 -1.36
CA GLY A 310 -3.37 -0.45 -0.47
C GLY A 310 -3.73 -0.32 1.01
N LEU A 311 -3.96 0.91 1.48
CA LEU A 311 -4.38 1.19 2.86
C LEU A 311 -5.74 0.56 3.20
N THR A 312 -6.69 0.60 2.27
CA THR A 312 -8.01 -0.03 2.43
C THR A 312 -7.86 -1.55 2.56
N LEU A 313 -7.02 -2.15 1.72
CA LEU A 313 -6.73 -3.58 1.78
C LEU A 313 -6.08 -3.96 3.11
N GLU A 314 -5.09 -3.18 3.57
CA GLU A 314 -4.42 -3.40 4.86
C GLU A 314 -5.43 -3.32 6.03
N LEU A 315 -6.35 -2.36 6.01
CA LEU A 315 -7.36 -2.19 7.05
C LEU A 315 -8.34 -3.37 7.11
N ILE A 316 -8.85 -3.83 5.95
CA ILE A 316 -9.74 -4.99 5.88
C ILE A 316 -9.02 -6.26 6.33
N THR A 317 -7.76 -6.41 5.92
CA THR A 317 -6.96 -7.60 6.22
C THR A 317 -6.64 -7.68 7.71
N SER A 318 -6.10 -6.61 8.29
CA SER A 318 -5.68 -6.57 9.70
C SER A 318 -6.86 -6.47 10.68
N GLY A 319 -7.97 -5.85 10.26
CA GLY A 319 -9.14 -5.64 11.08
C GLY A 319 -10.12 -6.82 11.10
N PHE A 320 -10.21 -7.58 10.01
CA PHE A 320 -11.22 -8.62 9.82
C PHE A 320 -10.64 -9.97 9.44
N LEU A 321 -9.97 -10.09 8.28
CA LEU A 321 -9.66 -11.39 7.71
C LEU A 321 -8.52 -12.14 8.42
N ALA A 322 -7.42 -11.46 8.75
CA ALA A 322 -6.28 -12.09 9.43
C ALA A 322 -6.63 -12.60 10.84
N PRO A 323 -7.35 -11.84 11.70
CA PRO A 323 -7.80 -12.36 13.00
C PRO A 323 -8.61 -13.66 12.89
N ILE A 324 -9.49 -13.78 11.89
CA ILE A 324 -10.29 -14.98 11.66
C ILE A 324 -9.41 -16.16 11.23
N PHE A 325 -8.45 -15.93 10.34
CA PHE A 325 -7.48 -16.96 9.93
C PHE A 325 -6.72 -17.53 11.15
N PHE A 326 -6.14 -16.66 11.98
CA PHE A 326 -5.37 -17.09 13.15
C PHE A 326 -6.24 -17.77 14.21
N ALA A 327 -7.44 -17.24 14.47
CA ALA A 327 -8.37 -17.87 15.41
C ALA A 327 -8.85 -19.24 14.90
N THR A 328 -9.10 -19.39 13.59
CA THR A 328 -9.49 -20.68 13.00
C THR A 328 -8.35 -21.72 13.11
N ALA A 329 -7.09 -21.29 12.96
CA ALA A 329 -5.94 -22.16 13.18
C ALA A 329 -5.88 -22.68 14.64
N GLY A 330 -6.16 -21.82 15.62
CA GLY A 330 -6.24 -22.21 17.03
C GLY A 330 -7.46 -23.07 17.41
N LEU A 331 -8.56 -23.01 16.63
CA LEU A 331 -9.78 -23.78 16.91
C LEU A 331 -9.57 -25.30 16.79
N LYS A 332 -8.60 -25.73 15.97
CA LYS A 332 -8.29 -27.16 15.71
C LYS A 332 -7.54 -27.85 16.86
N VAL A 333 -7.32 -27.16 17.98
CA VAL A 333 -6.37 -27.56 19.02
C VAL A 333 -7.10 -28.19 20.19
N ASP A 334 -6.64 -29.37 20.56
CA ASP A 334 -7.14 -30.13 21.70
C ASP A 334 -6.01 -30.39 22.71
N LEU A 335 -5.78 -29.44 23.60
CA LEU A 335 -4.77 -29.52 24.66
C LEU A 335 -5.13 -30.56 25.71
N LEU A 336 -6.40 -30.92 25.88
CA LEU A 336 -6.82 -31.92 26.86
C LEU A 336 -6.28 -33.31 26.50
N LYS A 337 -6.27 -33.66 25.21
CA LYS A 337 -5.64 -34.89 24.71
C LYS A 337 -4.12 -34.93 24.92
N MET A 338 -3.49 -33.76 25.10
CA MET A 338 -2.05 -33.65 25.40
C MET A 338 -1.74 -33.88 26.89
N LEU A 339 -2.69 -33.70 27.80
CA LEU A 339 -2.46 -33.80 29.25
C LEU A 339 -2.18 -35.23 29.75
N ALA A 340 -2.39 -36.24 28.90
CA ALA A 340 -1.95 -37.60 29.22
C ALA A 340 -0.42 -37.60 29.47
N PRO A 341 0.07 -38.13 30.61
CA PRO A 341 1.46 -37.94 31.04
C PRO A 341 2.51 -38.33 30.00
N GLN A 342 2.29 -39.44 29.29
CA GLN A 342 3.20 -39.92 28.24
C GLN A 342 3.21 -39.00 27.01
N THR A 343 2.03 -38.56 26.56
CA THR A 343 1.86 -37.65 25.42
C THR A 343 2.43 -36.26 25.74
N LEU A 344 2.26 -35.79 26.98
CA LEU A 344 2.81 -34.51 27.44
C LEU A 344 4.34 -34.51 27.41
N VAL A 345 4.97 -35.55 27.99
CA VAL A 345 6.44 -35.67 28.01
C VAL A 345 7.00 -35.72 26.59
N ILE A 346 6.41 -36.54 25.72
CA ILE A 346 6.87 -36.65 24.33
C ILE A 346 6.60 -35.34 23.58
N GLY A 347 5.45 -34.71 23.81
CA GLY A 347 5.13 -33.41 23.23
C GLY A 347 6.13 -32.33 23.62
N LEU A 348 6.55 -32.28 24.89
CA LEU A 348 7.59 -31.34 25.36
C LEU A 348 8.96 -31.64 24.74
N VAL A 349 9.32 -32.92 24.57
CA VAL A 349 10.57 -33.32 23.89
C VAL A 349 10.54 -32.88 22.42
N VAL A 350 9.43 -33.14 21.72
CA VAL A 350 9.24 -32.73 20.32
C VAL A 350 9.31 -31.21 20.21
N LEU A 351 8.65 -30.46 21.10
CA LEU A 351 8.69 -29.00 21.14
C LEU A 351 10.12 -28.48 21.39
N ALA A 352 10.85 -29.06 22.34
CA ALA A 352 12.22 -28.65 22.63
C ALA A 352 13.14 -28.86 21.41
N ILE A 353 13.03 -30.00 20.74
CA ILE A 353 13.80 -30.32 19.53
C ILE A 353 13.38 -29.44 18.36
N ALA A 354 12.07 -29.20 18.19
CA ALA A 354 11.52 -28.29 17.19
C ALA A 354 12.10 -26.88 17.32
N CYS A 355 12.01 -26.30 18.52
CA CYS A 355 12.55 -24.99 18.83
C CYS A 355 14.06 -24.93 18.62
N PHE A 356 14.80 -25.89 19.19
CA PHE A 356 16.26 -25.89 19.14
C PHE A 356 16.79 -26.09 17.71
N GLY A 357 16.24 -27.05 16.97
CA GLY A 357 16.65 -27.35 15.60
C GLY A 357 16.40 -26.16 14.67
N LYS A 358 15.21 -25.56 14.74
CA LYS A 358 14.84 -24.42 13.89
C LYS A 358 15.62 -23.15 14.25
N PHE A 359 15.69 -22.82 15.53
CA PHE A 359 16.43 -21.66 16.02
C PHE A 359 17.92 -21.76 15.66
N THR A 360 18.54 -22.91 15.94
CA THR A 360 19.97 -23.13 15.66
C THR A 360 20.26 -23.13 14.17
N GLY A 361 19.40 -23.75 13.36
CA GLY A 361 19.49 -23.73 11.90
C GLY A 361 19.48 -22.32 11.31
N ALA A 362 18.47 -21.53 11.66
CA ALA A 362 18.37 -20.15 11.20
C ALA A 362 19.48 -19.25 11.77
N TYR A 363 19.88 -19.46 13.04
CA TYR A 363 21.02 -18.75 13.64
C TYR A 363 22.33 -19.04 12.89
N ILE A 364 22.68 -20.30 12.66
CA ILE A 364 23.90 -20.66 11.94
C ILE A 364 23.85 -20.12 10.50
N GLY A 365 22.72 -20.31 9.80
CA GLY A 365 22.53 -19.80 8.46
C GLY A 365 22.68 -18.28 8.36
N SER A 366 22.16 -17.54 9.35
CA SER A 366 22.30 -16.08 9.41
C SER A 366 23.73 -15.62 9.65
N ARG A 367 24.48 -16.29 10.54
CA ARG A 367 25.88 -15.98 10.86
C ARG A 367 26.80 -16.25 9.68
N VAL A 368 26.60 -17.36 8.98
CA VAL A 368 27.32 -17.68 7.73
C VAL A 368 26.91 -16.71 6.61
N GLY A 369 25.66 -16.25 6.61
CA GLY A 369 25.13 -15.23 5.71
C GLY A 369 25.56 -13.79 6.02
N GLY A 370 26.44 -13.58 7.01
CA GLY A 370 27.05 -12.28 7.33
C GLY A 370 26.29 -11.40 8.32
N LEU A 371 25.15 -11.85 8.86
CA LEU A 371 24.40 -11.11 9.89
C LEU A 371 25.07 -11.21 11.25
N SER A 372 25.01 -10.16 12.07
CA SER A 372 25.56 -10.08 13.42
C SER A 372 24.94 -11.10 14.39
N HIS A 373 25.50 -11.22 15.60
CA HIS A 373 25.00 -12.15 16.61
C HIS A 373 23.53 -11.88 16.98
N TRP A 374 23.19 -10.62 17.25
CA TRP A 374 21.82 -10.24 17.64
C TRP A 374 20.84 -10.35 16.48
N GLU A 375 21.27 -10.02 15.26
CA GLU A 375 20.47 -10.29 14.06
C GLU A 375 20.23 -11.79 13.89
N GLY A 376 21.25 -12.63 14.15
CA GLY A 376 21.07 -14.08 14.08
C GLY A 376 20.12 -14.65 15.13
N ILE A 377 20.12 -14.11 16.36
CA ILE A 377 19.13 -14.47 17.39
C ILE A 377 17.73 -14.04 16.94
N ALA A 378 17.60 -12.85 16.35
CA ALA A 378 16.33 -12.38 15.80
C ALA A 378 15.87 -13.26 14.63
N MET A 379 16.75 -13.66 13.70
CA MET A 379 16.43 -14.61 12.63
C MET A 379 15.96 -15.96 13.20
N GLY A 380 16.68 -16.52 14.18
CA GLY A 380 16.30 -17.75 14.86
C GLY A 380 14.93 -17.66 15.55
N SER A 381 14.63 -16.50 16.15
CA SER A 381 13.35 -16.26 16.82
C SER A 381 12.20 -16.11 15.81
N GLY A 382 12.40 -15.32 14.76
CA GLY A 382 11.39 -15.07 13.72
C GLY A 382 11.07 -16.31 12.88
N MET A 383 12.10 -17.06 12.46
CA MET A 383 11.96 -18.29 11.67
C MET A 383 11.40 -19.46 12.48
N ASN A 384 11.32 -19.34 13.82
CA ASN A 384 10.62 -20.31 14.66
C ASN A 384 9.11 -20.10 14.68
N ALA A 385 8.56 -19.11 13.97
CA ALA A 385 7.13 -18.95 13.78
C ALA A 385 6.61 -20.02 12.81
N ARG A 386 6.02 -21.09 13.35
CA ARG A 386 5.28 -22.10 12.59
C ARG A 386 3.81 -21.71 12.51
N GLY A 387 2.93 -22.59 12.05
CA GLY A 387 1.51 -22.24 11.93
C GLY A 387 0.70 -23.15 11.03
N ALA A 388 -0.22 -22.56 10.26
CA ALA A 388 -1.23 -23.29 9.49
C ALA A 388 -0.63 -24.36 8.55
N MET A 389 0.54 -24.09 7.96
CA MET A 389 1.23 -25.04 7.09
C MET A 389 1.63 -26.34 7.80
N GLU A 390 2.07 -26.26 9.05
CA GLU A 390 2.41 -27.44 9.85
C GLU A 390 1.16 -28.27 10.19
N ILE A 391 0.01 -27.59 10.39
CA ILE A 391 -1.29 -28.26 10.59
C ILE A 391 -1.74 -28.99 9.32
N ILE A 392 -1.50 -28.42 8.14
CA ILE A 392 -1.81 -29.06 6.85
C ILE A 392 -0.97 -30.34 6.68
N VAL A 393 0.34 -30.27 6.95
CA VAL A 393 1.24 -31.44 6.92
C VAL A 393 0.75 -32.52 7.87
N ALA A 394 0.39 -32.15 9.11
CA ALA A 394 -0.14 -33.08 10.10
C ALA A 394 -1.47 -33.72 9.63
N THR A 395 -2.36 -32.92 9.03
CA THR A 395 -3.64 -33.39 8.51
C THR A 395 -3.43 -34.41 7.39
N ILE A 396 -2.55 -34.12 6.44
CA ILE A 396 -2.19 -35.05 5.34
C ILE A 396 -1.57 -36.33 5.91
N GLY A 397 -0.68 -36.21 6.89
CA GLY A 397 -0.06 -37.37 7.54
C GLY A 397 -1.07 -38.29 8.23
N VAL A 398 -2.12 -37.74 8.85
CA VAL A 398 -3.24 -38.54 9.41
C VAL A 398 -4.06 -39.18 8.29
N SER A 399 -4.40 -38.42 7.26
CA SER A 399 -5.21 -38.91 6.12
C SER A 399 -4.53 -40.04 5.35
N LEU A 400 -3.20 -40.02 5.26
CA LEU A 400 -2.40 -41.10 4.66
C LEU A 400 -2.13 -42.27 5.61
N GLY A 401 -2.65 -42.22 6.84
CA GLY A 401 -2.44 -43.27 7.85
C GLY A 401 -1.00 -43.35 8.36
N VAL A 402 -0.20 -42.29 8.20
CA VAL A 402 1.19 -42.25 8.70
C VAL A 402 1.24 -41.75 10.14
N LEU A 403 0.42 -40.75 10.47
CA LEU A 403 0.36 -40.15 11.81
C LEU A 403 -0.90 -40.62 12.55
N ASN A 404 -0.74 -40.95 13.82
CA ASN A 404 -1.89 -41.21 14.69
C ASN A 404 -2.45 -39.88 15.25
N PRO A 405 -3.66 -39.87 15.84
CA PRO A 405 -4.27 -38.65 16.40
C PRO A 405 -3.45 -38.00 17.53
N GLN A 406 -2.66 -38.78 18.27
CA GLN A 406 -1.80 -38.25 19.35
C GLN A 406 -0.65 -37.43 18.78
N MET A 407 0.04 -37.96 17.76
CA MET A 407 1.13 -37.27 17.07
C MET A 407 0.63 -36.04 16.31
N TYR A 408 -0.55 -36.13 15.68
CA TYR A 408 -1.24 -34.97 15.12
C TYR A 408 -1.40 -33.86 16.16
N SER A 409 -1.92 -34.20 17.34
CA SER A 409 -2.14 -33.23 18.42
C SER A 409 -0.82 -32.59 18.89
N ILE A 410 0.26 -33.38 18.97
CA ILE A 410 1.59 -32.87 19.33
C ILE A 410 2.11 -31.88 18.28
N ILE A 411 2.04 -32.22 16.99
CA ILE A 411 2.52 -31.33 15.91
C ILE A 411 1.72 -30.02 15.90
N VAL A 412 0.40 -30.09 16.06
CA VAL A 412 -0.45 -28.90 16.16
C VAL A 412 -0.08 -28.04 17.38
N MET A 413 0.20 -28.67 18.52
CA MET A 413 0.65 -27.97 19.72
C MET A 413 2.02 -27.30 19.52
N VAL A 414 2.97 -27.96 18.86
CA VAL A 414 4.24 -27.36 18.46
C VAL A 414 4.02 -26.14 17.57
N ALA A 415 3.17 -26.25 16.55
CA ALA A 415 2.88 -25.15 15.64
C ALA A 415 2.43 -23.88 16.38
N ILE A 416 1.59 -24.05 17.39
CA ILE A 416 1.00 -22.92 18.13
C ILE A 416 1.94 -22.40 19.19
N VAL A 417 2.54 -23.27 20.00
CA VAL A 417 3.44 -22.83 21.06
C VAL A 417 4.62 -22.08 20.45
N THR A 418 5.20 -22.58 19.36
CA THR A 418 6.28 -21.88 18.64
C THR A 418 5.80 -20.54 18.03
N SER A 419 4.58 -20.49 17.47
CA SER A 419 3.95 -19.24 17.01
C SER A 419 3.74 -18.21 18.12
N LEU A 420 3.40 -18.65 19.33
CA LEU A 420 3.21 -17.77 20.49
C LEU A 420 4.55 -17.32 21.08
N MET A 421 5.59 -18.15 20.98
CA MET A 421 6.95 -17.86 21.48
C MET A 421 7.74 -16.93 20.55
N ALA A 422 7.59 -17.05 19.24
CA ALA A 422 8.38 -16.28 18.26
C ALA A 422 8.25 -14.75 18.40
N PRO A 423 7.04 -14.15 18.52
CA PRO A 423 6.87 -12.71 18.60
C PRO A 423 7.57 -12.03 19.80
N PRO A 424 7.43 -12.49 21.07
CA PRO A 424 8.13 -11.88 22.20
C PRO A 424 9.65 -12.07 22.13
N LEU A 425 10.13 -13.24 21.67
CA LEU A 425 11.56 -13.50 21.51
C LEU A 425 12.17 -12.60 20.44
N LEU A 426 11.48 -12.45 19.30
CA LEU A 426 11.90 -11.57 18.22
C LEU A 426 11.96 -10.11 18.70
N ARG A 427 10.93 -9.62 19.38
CA ARG A 427 10.91 -8.27 19.95
C ARG A 427 12.08 -8.03 20.90
N TRP A 428 12.36 -8.99 21.78
CA TRP A 428 13.49 -8.89 22.72
C TRP A 428 14.84 -8.84 21.98
N ALA A 429 15.07 -9.76 21.04
CA ALA A 429 16.30 -9.80 20.27
C ALA A 429 16.54 -8.50 19.50
N LEU A 430 15.49 -7.96 18.88
CA LEU A 430 15.56 -6.72 18.10
C LEU A 430 15.85 -5.48 18.92
N SER A 431 15.49 -5.45 20.21
CA SER A 431 15.89 -4.36 21.11
C SER A 431 17.42 -4.21 21.24
N LYS A 432 18.18 -5.23 20.82
CA LYS A 432 19.63 -5.27 20.81
C LYS A 432 20.25 -5.16 19.41
N VAL A 433 19.42 -5.11 18.36
CA VAL A 433 19.88 -4.98 16.98
C VAL A 433 19.96 -3.49 16.62
N SER A 434 21.17 -2.99 16.40
CA SER A 434 21.41 -1.66 15.83
C SER A 434 21.03 -1.65 14.35
N MET A 435 20.43 -0.55 13.88
CA MET A 435 20.21 -0.34 12.45
C MET A 435 21.54 0.09 11.80
N SER A 436 21.82 -0.37 10.58
CA SER A 436 22.96 0.16 9.83
C SER A 436 22.69 1.60 9.41
N GLU A 437 23.73 2.41 9.21
CA GLU A 437 23.57 3.79 8.71
C GLU A 437 22.85 3.83 7.36
N GLU A 438 23.15 2.86 6.48
CA GLU A 438 22.47 2.69 5.19
C GLU A 438 20.97 2.43 5.36
N GLU A 439 20.56 1.58 6.32
CA GLU A 439 19.15 1.30 6.59
C GLU A 439 18.43 2.53 7.16
N VAL A 440 19.06 3.27 8.08
CA VAL A 440 18.49 4.51 8.64
C VAL A 440 18.28 5.53 7.54
N GLN A 441 19.30 5.78 6.71
CA GLN A 441 19.19 6.74 5.60
C GLN A 441 18.11 6.32 4.60
N ARG A 442 18.00 5.04 4.26
CA ARG A 442 16.94 4.53 3.38
C ARG A 442 15.55 4.79 3.97
N LEU A 443 15.33 4.43 5.23
CA LEU A 443 14.04 4.62 5.89
C LEU A 443 13.68 6.10 6.04
N GLU A 444 14.64 6.97 6.36
CA GLU A 444 14.45 8.42 6.40
C GLU A 444 14.10 8.98 5.02
N GLN A 445 14.78 8.53 3.96
CA GLN A 445 14.46 8.92 2.58
C GLN A 445 13.06 8.46 2.16
N GLU A 446 12.67 7.22 2.50
CA GLU A 446 11.31 6.71 2.27
C GLU A 446 10.26 7.52 3.04
N GLU A 447 10.53 7.88 4.29
CA GLU A 447 9.62 8.70 5.10
C GLU A 447 9.51 10.13 4.55
N LEU A 448 10.63 10.75 4.19
CA LEU A 448 10.66 12.05 3.53
C LEU A 448 9.93 12.02 2.18
N ALA A 449 10.10 10.96 1.38
CA ALA A 449 9.36 10.77 0.14
C ALA A 449 7.86 10.59 0.36
N ASN A 450 7.46 9.90 1.44
CA ASN A 450 6.07 9.74 1.82
C ASN A 450 5.42 11.03 2.33
N ARG A 451 6.21 11.95 2.91
CA ARG A 451 5.75 13.25 3.42
C ARG A 451 5.76 14.35 2.34
N SER A 452 6.73 14.33 1.43
CA SER A 452 6.84 15.34 0.37
C SER A 452 5.61 15.32 -0.54
N PHE A 453 4.98 16.47 -0.68
CA PHE A 453 3.93 16.71 -1.66
C PHE A 453 4.40 16.43 -3.07
N ILE A 454 5.56 16.96 -3.46
CA ILE A 454 6.08 16.83 -4.83
C ILE A 454 6.38 15.37 -5.18
N LYS A 455 7.06 14.62 -4.30
CA LYS A 455 7.42 13.21 -4.56
C LYS A 455 6.21 12.29 -4.65
N ARG A 456 5.04 12.73 -4.15
CA ARG A 456 3.77 12.00 -4.27
C ARG A 456 3.06 12.24 -5.59
N ILE A 457 3.34 13.34 -6.30
CA ILE A 457 2.71 13.63 -7.59
C ILE A 457 3.28 12.66 -8.62
N ARG A 458 2.41 11.87 -9.25
CA ARG A 458 2.74 10.97 -10.36
C ARG A 458 1.93 11.32 -11.60
N ARG A 459 0.69 11.79 -11.44
CA ARG A 459 -0.18 12.18 -12.56
C ARG A 459 -0.65 13.62 -12.44
N VAL A 460 -0.39 14.40 -13.49
CA VAL A 460 -0.79 15.80 -13.60
C VAL A 460 -1.85 15.95 -14.69
N LEU A 461 -3.00 16.53 -14.34
CA LEU A 461 -4.02 16.94 -15.30
C LEU A 461 -3.80 18.41 -15.66
N MET A 462 -3.65 18.72 -16.94
CA MET A 462 -3.51 20.08 -17.46
C MET A 462 -4.68 20.42 -18.39
N PRO A 463 -5.79 20.95 -17.86
CA PRO A 463 -6.85 21.48 -18.70
C PRO A 463 -6.36 22.69 -19.49
N SER A 464 -6.45 22.61 -20.82
CA SER A 464 -5.98 23.67 -21.71
C SER A 464 -7.08 24.12 -22.68
N GLN A 465 -7.14 25.42 -22.89
CA GLN A 465 -7.85 26.06 -24.01
C GLN A 465 -6.86 26.88 -24.87
N GLY A 466 -5.55 26.68 -24.65
CA GLY A 466 -4.50 27.58 -25.13
C GLY A 466 -4.34 28.83 -24.27
N GLY A 467 -3.34 29.65 -24.59
CA GLY A 467 -3.05 30.94 -23.95
C GLY A 467 -1.75 30.97 -23.13
N PRO A 468 -1.26 32.18 -22.81
CA PRO A 468 0.08 32.36 -22.23
C PRO A 468 0.21 31.75 -20.83
N ASN A 469 -0.83 31.85 -20.00
CA ASN A 469 -0.78 31.35 -18.62
C ASN A 469 -0.72 29.81 -18.52
N ILE A 470 -1.38 29.08 -19.43
CA ILE A 470 -1.26 27.62 -19.44
C ILE A 470 0.07 27.18 -20.04
N THR A 471 0.63 27.94 -20.99
CA THR A 471 1.99 27.71 -21.51
C THR A 471 3.05 27.90 -20.43
N LEU A 472 2.95 28.94 -19.61
CA LEU A 472 3.83 29.11 -18.46
C LEU A 472 3.64 27.97 -17.46
N ALA A 473 2.41 27.57 -17.17
CA ALA A 473 2.13 26.46 -16.28
C ALA A 473 2.73 25.14 -16.79
N ALA A 474 2.69 24.90 -18.10
CA ALA A 474 3.31 23.76 -18.76
C ALA A 474 4.84 23.75 -18.57
N GLN A 475 5.47 24.92 -18.65
CA GLN A 475 6.90 25.07 -18.36
C GLN A 475 7.22 24.74 -16.89
N LEU A 476 6.42 25.22 -15.94
CA LEU A 476 6.62 24.88 -14.51
C LEU A 476 6.47 23.37 -14.27
N VAL A 477 5.48 22.73 -14.88
CA VAL A 477 5.29 21.27 -14.79
C VAL A 477 6.46 20.50 -15.40
N SER A 478 7.03 21.00 -16.49
CA SER A 478 8.22 20.40 -17.10
C SER A 478 9.41 20.40 -16.14
N HIS A 479 9.65 21.50 -15.43
CA HIS A 479 10.70 21.55 -14.39
C HIS A 479 10.41 20.57 -13.24
N LEU A 480 9.15 20.39 -12.84
CA LEU A 480 8.77 19.40 -11.83
C LEU A 480 8.98 17.95 -12.30
N ALA A 481 8.86 17.70 -13.60
CA ALA A 481 8.99 16.37 -14.21
C ALA A 481 10.44 15.91 -14.38
N HIS A 482 11.43 16.78 -14.19
CA HIS A 482 12.84 16.39 -14.29
C HIS A 482 13.29 15.56 -13.07
N GLN A 483 12.88 15.98 -11.87
CA GLN A 483 13.21 15.29 -10.63
C GLN A 483 12.20 14.20 -10.24
N ASN A 484 11.04 14.15 -10.90
CA ASN A 484 9.96 13.21 -10.60
C ASN A 484 9.45 12.54 -11.87
N SER A 485 9.22 11.23 -11.81
CA SER A 485 8.58 10.51 -12.92
C SER A 485 7.10 10.88 -13.03
N LEU A 486 6.81 12.00 -13.72
CA LEU A 486 5.46 12.53 -13.94
C LEU A 486 4.88 12.07 -15.27
N GLU A 487 3.60 11.72 -15.26
CA GLU A 487 2.78 11.59 -16.46
C GLU A 487 1.81 12.76 -16.54
N VAL A 488 1.84 13.46 -17.67
CA VAL A 488 1.03 14.66 -17.86
C VAL A 488 -0.07 14.37 -18.87
N THR A 489 -1.33 14.59 -18.47
CA THR A 489 -2.46 14.55 -19.41
C THR A 489 -2.91 15.96 -19.71
N VAL A 490 -2.76 16.38 -20.96
CA VAL A 490 -3.29 17.65 -21.45
C VAL A 490 -4.70 17.41 -21.98
N LEU A 491 -5.68 18.04 -21.33
CA LEU A 491 -7.11 17.86 -21.63
C LEU A 491 -7.68 19.11 -22.28
N PHE A 492 -8.28 18.96 -23.46
CA PHE A 492 -9.15 19.97 -24.04
C PHE A 492 -10.61 19.60 -23.80
N ALA A 493 -11.29 20.39 -22.96
CA ALA A 493 -12.71 20.22 -22.70
C ALA A 493 -13.53 21.03 -23.72
N GLU A 494 -14.32 20.33 -24.55
CA GLU A 494 -15.30 20.92 -25.45
C GLU A 494 -16.67 21.03 -24.79
N SER A 495 -17.45 22.02 -25.24
CA SER A 495 -18.83 22.20 -24.82
C SER A 495 -19.76 21.89 -25.99
N ASP A 496 -20.67 20.94 -25.83
CA ASP A 496 -21.63 20.52 -26.86
C ASP A 496 -22.60 21.64 -27.30
N LYS A 497 -22.71 22.70 -26.49
CA LYS A 497 -23.53 23.88 -26.84
C LYS A 497 -22.87 24.67 -27.97
N LYS A 498 -23.46 24.61 -29.18
CA LYS A 498 -23.15 25.52 -30.29
C LYS A 498 -23.18 26.98 -29.80
N PRO A 499 -22.19 27.83 -30.15
CA PRO A 499 -22.19 29.23 -29.73
C PRO A 499 -23.46 29.92 -30.25
N ARG A 500 -24.27 30.47 -29.34
CA ARG A 500 -25.39 31.36 -29.70
C ARG A 500 -24.78 32.59 -30.38
N ARG A 501 -24.83 32.64 -31.71
CA ARG A 501 -24.58 33.86 -32.51
C ARG A 501 -25.57 34.94 -32.03
N LYS A 502 -25.13 35.81 -31.12
CA LYS A 502 -25.81 37.08 -30.89
C LYS A 502 -25.35 38.04 -31.98
N SER A 503 -26.23 38.25 -32.95
CA SER A 503 -26.22 39.45 -33.78
C SER A 503 -26.29 40.67 -32.86
N VAL A 504 -25.21 41.43 -32.75
CA VAL A 504 -25.18 42.90 -32.82
C VAL A 504 -23.74 43.33 -33.16
N SER A 505 -23.64 44.20 -34.16
CA SER A 505 -22.45 44.86 -34.70
C SER A 505 -21.53 45.52 -33.67
N THR A 506 -20.21 45.46 -33.94
CA THR A 506 -19.30 46.62 -34.13
C THR A 506 -17.86 46.28 -33.66
N VAL A 507 -16.96 46.20 -34.65
CA VAL A 507 -15.49 46.46 -34.63
C VAL A 507 -14.57 45.52 -33.83
N ALA A 508 -13.81 44.74 -34.63
CA ALA A 508 -12.40 44.32 -34.47
C ALA A 508 -11.89 43.79 -33.11
N THR A 509 -11.78 42.47 -33.03
CA THR A 509 -10.49 41.79 -32.75
C THR A 509 -10.62 40.34 -33.20
N ALA A 510 -9.90 39.99 -34.28
CA ALA A 510 -9.82 38.62 -34.76
C ALA A 510 -8.94 37.80 -33.79
N VAL A 511 -9.54 37.26 -32.74
CA VAL A 511 -8.92 36.17 -31.97
C VAL A 511 -9.00 34.93 -32.85
N LYS A 512 -7.86 34.46 -33.37
CA LYS A 512 -7.75 33.16 -34.04
C LYS A 512 -8.39 32.10 -33.13
N GLU A 513 -9.52 31.53 -33.55
CA GLU A 513 -10.02 30.29 -32.92
C GLU A 513 -8.93 29.23 -33.09
N THR A 514 -8.20 28.96 -32.00
CA THR A 514 -7.19 27.90 -31.98
C THR A 514 -7.94 26.58 -31.92
N THR A 515 -7.65 25.66 -32.85
CA THR A 515 -8.30 24.34 -32.85
C THR A 515 -7.92 23.56 -31.58
N ALA A 516 -8.80 22.67 -31.12
CA ALA A 516 -8.56 21.84 -29.93
C ALA A 516 -7.20 21.11 -30.00
N GLU A 517 -6.88 20.56 -31.18
CA GLU A 517 -5.62 19.89 -31.47
C GLU A 517 -4.41 20.83 -31.34
N ALA A 518 -4.49 22.05 -31.89
CA ALA A 518 -3.41 23.03 -31.80
C ALA A 518 -3.18 23.53 -30.37
N ALA A 519 -4.25 23.73 -29.61
CA ALA A 519 -4.19 24.15 -28.21
C ALA A 519 -3.51 23.10 -27.32
N VAL A 520 -3.79 21.82 -27.57
CA VAL A 520 -3.19 20.70 -26.84
C VAL A 520 -1.75 20.46 -27.29
N ALA A 521 -1.47 20.50 -28.60
CA ALA A 521 -0.13 20.32 -29.15
C ALA A 521 0.85 21.38 -28.63
N THR A 522 0.44 22.65 -28.56
CA THR A 522 1.28 23.74 -28.05
C THR A 522 1.69 23.52 -26.59
N VAL A 523 0.77 23.01 -25.76
CA VAL A 523 1.04 22.73 -24.35
C VAL A 523 1.92 21.48 -24.21
N ALA A 524 1.65 20.43 -24.99
CA ALA A 524 2.44 19.21 -25.00
C ALA A 524 3.90 19.47 -25.41
N GLU A 525 4.13 20.28 -26.43
CA GLU A 525 5.47 20.70 -26.88
C GLU A 525 6.22 21.42 -25.75
N LYS A 526 5.55 22.29 -25.00
CA LYS A 526 6.16 23.06 -23.90
C LYS A 526 6.49 22.20 -22.67
N ILE A 527 5.82 21.06 -22.48
CA ILE A 527 6.17 20.07 -21.45
C ILE A 527 7.42 19.29 -21.86
N GLN A 528 7.60 19.03 -23.15
CA GLN A 528 8.71 18.29 -23.74
C GLN A 528 9.95 19.16 -24.01
N LEU A 529 10.29 20.05 -23.07
CA LEU A 529 11.59 20.75 -23.06
C LEU A 529 12.74 19.78 -23.39
N PRO A 530 13.86 20.25 -23.97
CA PRO A 530 15.03 19.42 -24.23
C PRO A 530 15.71 19.04 -22.91
N THR A 531 15.11 18.09 -22.20
CA THR A 531 15.63 17.41 -21.03
C THR A 531 16.14 16.03 -21.45
N ASP A 532 17.10 15.47 -20.70
CA ASP A 532 17.71 14.16 -21.00
C ASP A 532 16.71 12.99 -20.91
N ALA A 533 15.52 13.20 -20.32
CA ALA A 533 14.42 12.24 -20.25
C ALA A 533 13.10 12.86 -20.77
N PRO A 534 12.41 12.25 -21.74
CA PRO A 534 11.13 12.75 -22.23
C PRO A 534 10.01 12.49 -21.22
N VAL A 535 9.24 13.54 -20.90
CA VAL A 535 8.04 13.44 -20.06
C VAL A 535 6.93 12.72 -20.85
N PRO A 536 6.32 11.64 -20.32
CA PRO A 536 5.14 11.03 -20.91
C PRO A 536 3.97 12.02 -20.93
N VAL A 537 3.63 12.53 -22.12
CA VAL A 537 2.49 13.43 -22.31
C VAL A 537 1.39 12.70 -23.09
N GLN A 538 0.20 12.64 -22.50
CA GLN A 538 -1.02 12.19 -23.16
C GLN A 538 -1.89 13.39 -23.53
N THR A 539 -2.44 13.39 -24.73
CA THR A 539 -3.39 14.40 -25.20
C THR A 539 -4.79 13.80 -25.22
N LYS A 540 -5.77 14.51 -24.65
CA LYS A 540 -7.18 14.09 -24.65
C LYS A 540 -8.07 15.25 -25.06
N ILE A 541 -9.08 14.95 -25.86
CA ILE A 541 -10.16 15.87 -26.22
C ILE A 541 -11.45 15.19 -25.78
N GLU A 542 -12.19 15.83 -24.88
CA GLU A 542 -13.41 15.30 -24.31
C GLU A 542 -14.52 16.35 -24.43
N SER A 543 -15.69 15.94 -24.90
CA SER A 543 -16.84 16.81 -25.10
C SER A 543 -17.91 16.54 -24.03
N GLY A 544 -18.60 17.58 -23.59
CA GLY A 544 -19.71 17.43 -22.67
C GLY A 544 -20.57 18.69 -22.57
N THR A 545 -21.56 18.65 -21.69
CA THR A 545 -22.51 19.76 -21.49
C THR A 545 -21.86 20.99 -20.86
N ASN A 546 -20.84 20.78 -20.01
CA ASN A 546 -20.10 21.81 -19.28
C ASN A 546 -18.61 21.45 -19.20
N LYS A 547 -17.74 22.36 -19.65
CA LYS A 547 -16.28 22.16 -19.62
C LYS A 547 -15.72 21.85 -18.23
N ALA A 548 -16.23 22.51 -17.18
CA ALA A 548 -15.77 22.26 -15.81
C ALA A 548 -16.13 20.85 -15.34
N GLU A 549 -17.30 20.34 -15.72
CA GLU A 549 -17.75 18.99 -15.39
C GLU A 549 -16.91 17.92 -16.11
N VAL A 550 -16.55 18.16 -17.38
CA VAL A 550 -15.62 17.31 -18.13
C VAL A 550 -14.25 17.23 -17.42
N ILE A 551 -13.71 18.38 -17.01
CA ILE A 551 -12.43 18.45 -16.29
C ILE A 551 -12.50 17.71 -14.94
N LEU A 552 -13.55 17.94 -14.15
CA LEU A 552 -13.72 17.32 -12.83
C LEU A 552 -13.94 15.81 -12.93
N LYS A 553 -14.72 15.35 -13.92
CA LYS A 553 -14.92 13.92 -14.19
C LYS A 553 -13.62 13.23 -14.60
N GLU A 554 -12.79 13.88 -15.40
CA GLU A 554 -11.45 13.36 -15.72
C GLU A 554 -10.55 13.37 -14.48
N ALA A 555 -10.57 14.44 -13.67
CA ALA A 555 -9.78 14.55 -12.44
C ALA A 555 -10.08 13.42 -11.43
N CYS A 556 -11.33 12.92 -11.37
CA CYS A 556 -11.71 11.76 -10.55
C CYS A 556 -10.98 10.46 -10.94
N LYS A 557 -10.31 10.41 -12.10
CA LYS A 557 -9.56 9.23 -12.55
C LYS A 557 -8.16 9.12 -11.95
N GLY A 558 -8.00 9.49 -10.67
CA GLY A 558 -6.76 9.27 -9.91
C GLY A 558 -5.62 10.24 -10.24
N TYR A 559 -5.91 11.49 -10.60
CA TYR A 559 -4.86 12.52 -10.77
C TYR A 559 -4.45 13.12 -9.42
N ASP A 560 -3.16 13.42 -9.25
CA ASP A 560 -2.62 13.97 -7.99
C ASP A 560 -2.62 15.50 -7.95
N LEU A 561 -2.52 16.13 -9.13
CA LEU A 561 -2.46 17.58 -9.30
C LEU A 561 -3.21 18.03 -10.55
N ILE A 562 -4.05 19.06 -10.43
CA ILE A 562 -4.61 19.80 -11.56
C ILE A 562 -3.84 21.10 -11.74
N VAL A 563 -3.30 21.35 -12.92
CA VAL A 563 -2.57 22.58 -13.23
C VAL A 563 -3.36 23.42 -14.22
N LEU A 564 -3.71 24.64 -13.79
CA LEU A 564 -4.59 25.54 -14.51
C LEU A 564 -3.85 26.84 -14.86
N GLY A 565 -3.92 27.24 -16.13
CA GLY A 565 -3.61 28.60 -16.53
C GLY A 565 -4.82 29.50 -16.30
N ALA A 566 -4.67 30.55 -15.49
CA ALA A 566 -5.70 31.55 -15.30
C ALA A 566 -5.96 32.32 -16.60
N THR A 567 -7.01 32.01 -17.35
CA THR A 567 -7.33 32.75 -18.59
C THR A 567 -7.91 34.14 -18.26
N GLU A 568 -7.56 35.18 -19.06
CA GLU A 568 -7.78 36.60 -18.73
C GLU A 568 -9.25 37.04 -18.49
N ARG A 569 -9.33 38.17 -17.76
CA ARG A 569 -10.45 38.99 -17.26
C ARG A 569 -11.81 38.90 -18.00
N GLN A 570 -12.87 38.58 -17.24
CA GLN A 570 -14.21 39.14 -17.51
C GLN A 570 -14.38 40.51 -16.84
N ARG A 571 -15.06 41.44 -17.53
CA ARG A 571 -15.30 42.86 -17.18
C ARG A 571 -16.03 43.13 -15.84
N SER A 572 -16.25 42.12 -14.99
CA SER A 572 -16.88 42.32 -13.68
C SER A 572 -15.82 42.73 -12.66
N ARG A 573 -16.03 43.90 -12.01
CA ARG A 573 -15.17 44.39 -10.92
C ARG A 573 -15.16 43.36 -9.79
N GLY A 574 -14.05 42.64 -9.61
CA GLY A 574 -13.77 41.86 -8.40
C GLY A 574 -13.48 40.36 -8.56
N ALA A 575 -13.66 39.75 -9.74
CA ALA A 575 -13.34 38.34 -9.94
C ALA A 575 -11.85 38.11 -10.29
N LEU A 576 -11.19 37.18 -9.58
CA LEU A 576 -9.79 36.80 -9.86
C LEU A 576 -9.66 35.97 -11.13
N PHE A 577 -10.58 35.01 -11.32
CA PHE A 577 -10.56 34.04 -12.40
C PHE A 577 -11.91 33.97 -13.12
N ASN A 578 -11.95 33.22 -14.22
CA ASN A 578 -13.21 32.88 -14.89
C ASN A 578 -13.98 31.81 -14.09
N LEU A 579 -15.28 31.67 -14.36
CA LEU A 579 -16.15 30.71 -13.67
C LEU A 579 -15.69 29.25 -13.81
N LEU A 580 -14.96 28.92 -14.88
CA LEU A 580 -14.44 27.58 -15.08
C LEU A 580 -13.31 27.27 -14.08
N VAL A 581 -12.31 28.15 -14.00
CA VAL A 581 -11.20 28.01 -13.05
C VAL A 581 -11.73 28.08 -11.61
N ASP A 582 -12.64 29.00 -11.31
CA ASP A 582 -13.27 29.10 -9.99
C ASP A 582 -13.93 27.79 -9.57
N ARG A 583 -14.69 27.17 -10.50
CA ARG A 583 -15.40 25.92 -10.23
C ARG A 583 -14.45 24.74 -10.09
N VAL A 584 -13.46 24.60 -10.99
CA VAL A 584 -12.50 23.50 -10.93
C VAL A 584 -11.70 23.57 -9.63
N VAL A 585 -11.20 24.74 -9.22
CA VAL A 585 -10.42 24.88 -7.99
C VAL A 585 -11.24 24.57 -6.73
N GLN A 586 -12.53 24.89 -6.72
CA GLN A 586 -13.43 24.60 -5.59
C GLN A 586 -13.80 23.11 -5.49
N GLU A 587 -14.10 22.47 -6.62
CA GLU A 587 -14.65 21.11 -6.67
C GLU A 587 -13.58 20.03 -6.94
N ALA A 588 -12.30 20.41 -7.13
CA ALA A 588 -11.22 19.49 -7.45
C ALA A 588 -11.03 18.40 -6.39
N PRO A 589 -10.93 17.12 -6.80
CA PRO A 589 -10.72 16.00 -5.88
C PRO A 589 -9.27 15.87 -5.39
N CYS A 590 -8.34 16.62 -5.99
CA CYS A 590 -6.93 16.63 -5.65
C CYS A 590 -6.39 18.06 -5.56
N ALA A 591 -5.09 18.20 -5.32
CA ALA A 591 -4.46 19.51 -5.22
C ALA A 591 -4.57 20.27 -6.56
N THR A 592 -4.59 21.60 -6.51
CA THR A 592 -4.56 22.43 -7.72
C THR A 592 -3.40 23.43 -7.69
N MET A 593 -2.79 23.67 -8.85
CA MET A 593 -1.82 24.75 -9.06
C MET A 593 -2.39 25.70 -10.11
N VAL A 594 -2.69 26.93 -9.69
CA VAL A 594 -3.20 27.98 -10.57
C VAL A 594 -2.07 28.94 -10.90
N VAL A 595 -1.77 29.10 -12.18
CA VAL A 595 -0.71 29.98 -12.68
C VAL A 595 -1.32 31.20 -13.36
N LYS A 596 -0.92 32.39 -12.91
CA LYS A 596 -1.38 33.67 -13.45
C LYS A 596 -0.20 34.61 -13.69
N SER A 597 -0.07 35.08 -14.93
CA SER A 597 0.82 36.18 -15.32
C SER A 597 0.04 37.49 -15.38
N ASN A 598 0.68 38.58 -14.95
CA ASN A 598 0.22 39.97 -15.14
C ASN A 598 1.14 40.74 -16.11
N LEU A 599 1.98 40.04 -16.89
CA LEU A 599 2.87 40.65 -17.88
C LEU A 599 2.06 41.30 -19.02
N SER A 600 2.60 42.37 -19.62
CA SER A 600 1.87 43.15 -20.63
C SER A 600 1.85 42.41 -21.97
N GLN A 601 0.72 42.40 -22.69
CA GLN A 601 0.54 41.74 -24.00
C GLN A 601 1.59 42.16 -25.06
N THR A 602 2.26 43.31 -24.89
CA THR A 602 3.32 43.82 -25.77
C THR A 602 4.67 43.10 -25.58
N GLU A 603 4.93 42.53 -24.40
CA GLU A 603 6.08 41.66 -24.13
C GLU A 603 5.80 40.22 -24.61
N GLU A 604 4.54 39.80 -24.61
CA GLU A 604 4.10 38.48 -25.08
C GLU A 604 4.09 38.35 -26.62
N GLN A 605 3.86 39.44 -27.36
CA GLN A 605 3.79 39.40 -28.83
C GLN A 605 5.15 39.44 -29.55
N ASN A 606 6.22 39.89 -28.90
CA ASN A 606 7.56 39.97 -29.50
C ASN A 606 8.39 38.68 -29.36
N GLY A 607 7.88 37.65 -28.66
CA GLY A 607 8.60 36.39 -28.43
C GLY A 607 7.93 35.21 -29.09
N THR A 608 8.22 34.94 -30.36
CA THR A 608 8.11 33.54 -30.85
C THR A 608 9.06 32.68 -30.01
N ASN A 609 8.54 31.62 -29.39
CA ASN A 609 9.28 30.57 -28.67
C ASN A 609 9.98 30.83 -27.33
N ASN A 610 10.05 32.06 -26.80
CA ASN A 610 10.86 32.30 -25.59
C ASN A 610 10.28 31.66 -24.31
N TYR A 611 11.09 30.83 -23.65
CA TYR A 611 10.84 30.30 -22.31
C TYR A 611 10.97 31.42 -21.27
N HIS A 612 10.11 31.42 -20.26
CA HIS A 612 10.23 32.37 -19.15
C HIS A 612 11.44 31.98 -18.32
N LYS A 613 12.47 32.85 -18.27
CA LYS A 613 13.68 32.56 -17.50
C LYS A 613 13.37 32.74 -16.01
N ILE A 614 13.62 31.70 -15.22
CA ILE A 614 13.44 31.72 -13.76
C ILE A 614 14.83 31.71 -13.13
N GLY A 615 15.27 32.84 -12.59
CA GLY A 615 16.52 32.97 -11.83
C GLY A 615 16.30 33.29 -10.35
N HIS A 616 15.14 33.85 -10.00
CA HIS A 616 14.79 34.19 -8.62
C HIS A 616 13.32 33.88 -8.32
N ILE A 617 13.08 32.95 -7.39
CA ILE A 617 11.76 32.55 -6.92
C ILE A 617 11.51 33.11 -5.52
N LEU A 618 10.36 33.76 -5.30
CA LEU A 618 9.93 34.22 -3.98
C LEU A 618 8.84 33.31 -3.43
N VAL A 619 9.01 32.84 -2.19
CA VAL A 619 8.01 32.02 -1.50
C VAL A 619 7.62 32.69 -0.18
N PRO A 620 6.45 33.35 -0.13
CA PRO A 620 5.86 33.77 1.12
C PRO A 620 5.45 32.54 1.94
N THR A 621 5.98 32.42 3.16
CA THR A 621 5.71 31.28 4.04
C THR A 621 5.28 31.71 5.43
N SER A 622 4.30 30.98 5.97
CA SER A 622 3.80 31.11 7.34
C SER A 622 3.98 29.81 8.13
N GLY A 623 4.69 28.81 7.56
CA GLY A 623 4.87 27.49 8.19
C GLY A 623 3.65 26.59 8.16
N THR A 624 2.61 26.97 7.40
CA THR A 624 1.43 26.12 7.15
C THR A 624 1.73 25.04 6.11
N GLU A 625 0.92 23.98 6.09
CA GLU A 625 1.01 22.89 5.09
C GLU A 625 0.96 23.43 3.64
N TYR A 626 0.05 24.37 3.35
CA TYR A 626 -0.03 25.01 2.03
C TYR A 626 1.28 25.71 1.65
N SER A 627 1.84 26.50 2.56
CA SER A 627 3.10 27.21 2.31
C SER A 627 4.27 26.24 2.17
N GLN A 628 4.25 25.11 2.87
CA GLN A 628 5.25 24.06 2.71
C GLN A 628 5.20 23.45 1.30
N HIS A 629 4.02 23.18 0.76
CA HIS A 629 3.88 22.69 -0.63
C HIS A 629 4.40 23.72 -1.64
N ALA A 630 4.22 25.00 -1.37
CA ALA A 630 4.80 26.08 -2.18
C ALA A 630 6.32 26.10 -2.12
N VAL A 631 6.91 25.87 -0.95
CA VAL A 631 8.37 25.71 -0.81
C VAL A 631 8.84 24.48 -1.59
N GLU A 632 8.15 23.34 -1.52
CA GLU A 632 8.53 22.14 -2.27
C GLU A 632 8.49 22.35 -3.79
N VAL A 633 7.40 22.93 -4.30
CA VAL A 633 7.24 23.25 -5.73
C VAL A 633 8.33 24.23 -6.18
N ALA A 634 8.54 25.33 -5.45
CA ALA A 634 9.56 26.32 -5.77
C ALA A 634 10.97 25.72 -5.75
N SER A 635 11.28 24.91 -4.75
CA SER A 635 12.61 24.32 -4.58
C SER A 635 12.91 23.28 -5.66
N THR A 636 11.91 22.50 -6.06
CA THR A 636 12.05 21.54 -7.18
C THR A 636 12.33 22.27 -8.49
N ILE A 637 11.60 23.36 -8.77
CA ILE A 637 11.83 24.20 -9.95
C ILE A 637 13.21 24.86 -9.90
N ALA A 638 13.62 25.36 -8.72
CA ALA A 638 14.90 26.01 -8.51
C ALA A 638 16.08 25.07 -8.68
N ALA A 639 15.98 23.84 -8.14
CA ALA A 639 17.03 22.83 -8.27
C ALA A 639 17.30 22.47 -9.73
N GLU A 640 16.28 22.54 -10.59
CA GLU A 640 16.42 22.32 -12.03
C GLU A 640 16.92 23.56 -12.79
N THR A 641 16.40 24.75 -12.44
CA THR A 641 16.72 25.99 -13.16
C THR A 641 18.01 26.67 -12.69
N GLY A 642 18.55 26.26 -11.53
CA GLY A 642 19.61 26.98 -10.82
C GLY A 642 19.13 28.28 -10.18
N ALA A 643 17.82 28.46 -10.01
CA ALA A 643 17.25 29.68 -9.43
C ALA A 643 17.49 29.76 -7.91
N ILE A 644 17.58 30.98 -7.40
CA ILE A 644 17.63 31.22 -5.95
C ILE A 644 16.19 31.27 -5.42
N VAL A 645 15.90 30.53 -4.35
CA VAL A 645 14.62 30.59 -3.63
C VAL A 645 14.76 31.51 -2.43
N THR A 646 14.02 32.62 -2.40
CA THR A 646 13.94 33.46 -1.20
C THR A 646 12.65 33.15 -0.43
N LEU A 647 12.80 32.61 0.77
CA LEU A 647 11.72 32.37 1.73
C LEU A 647 11.47 33.61 2.56
N VAL A 648 10.24 34.13 2.52
CA VAL A 648 9.86 35.35 3.24
C VAL A 648 8.73 35.08 4.21
N ASN A 649 8.92 35.43 5.48
CA ASN A 649 7.84 35.54 6.45
C ASN A 649 7.64 37.02 6.81
N VAL A 650 6.40 37.51 6.77
CA VAL A 650 6.08 38.90 7.13
C VAL A 650 5.32 38.93 8.45
N VAL A 651 5.95 39.50 9.47
CA VAL A 651 5.34 39.79 10.77
C VAL A 651 4.38 40.97 10.60
N ASN A 652 3.09 40.73 10.89
CA ASN A 652 2.04 41.71 10.65
C ASN A 652 2.03 42.83 11.70
N ARG A 653 2.08 44.09 11.25
CA ARG A 653 2.07 45.27 12.13
C ARG A 653 0.76 45.44 12.93
N THR A 654 -0.40 45.03 12.40
CA THR A 654 -1.68 45.13 13.14
C THR A 654 -1.81 44.13 14.29
N GLN A 655 -1.05 43.02 14.26
CA GLN A 655 -0.93 42.14 15.44
C GLN A 655 -0.09 42.76 16.55
N GLN A 656 0.81 43.72 16.24
CA GLN A 656 1.58 44.45 17.25
C GLN A 656 0.70 45.38 18.09
N GLU A 657 -0.38 45.93 17.53
CA GLU A 657 -1.28 46.83 18.29
C GLU A 657 -2.15 46.10 19.31
N TYR A 658 -2.46 44.82 19.09
CA TYR A 658 -3.20 43.99 20.06
C TYR A 658 -2.33 43.43 21.18
N ILE A 659 -1.00 43.37 20.98
CA ILE A 659 -0.03 42.98 22.01
C ILE A 659 0.48 44.27 22.67
N LEU A 660 -0.42 44.95 23.39
CA LEU A 660 -0.02 45.95 24.35
C LEU A 660 0.69 45.21 25.50
N PHE A 661 1.95 45.60 25.74
CA PHE A 661 2.90 45.25 26.80
C PHE A 661 4.07 44.30 26.41
N GLU A 662 5.27 44.86 26.63
CA GLU A 662 6.66 44.35 26.60
C GLU A 662 7.46 44.34 25.28
N GLU A 663 8.67 44.91 25.32
CA GLU A 663 9.70 44.82 24.27
C GLU A 663 10.17 43.36 24.06
N GLN A 664 10.02 42.51 25.09
CA GLN A 664 10.37 41.09 25.08
C GLN A 664 9.47 40.26 24.13
N THR A 665 8.21 40.65 23.92
CA THR A 665 7.27 39.93 23.03
C THR A 665 7.60 40.17 21.55
N LEU A 666 8.18 41.31 21.17
CA LEU A 666 8.55 41.59 19.78
C LEU A 666 9.70 40.69 19.27
N HIS A 667 10.70 40.48 20.12
CA HIS A 667 11.78 39.54 19.85
C HIS A 667 11.22 38.13 19.66
N SER A 668 10.31 37.70 20.55
CA SER A 668 9.71 36.36 20.46
C SER A 668 8.95 36.09 19.16
N VAL A 669 8.17 37.05 18.64
CA VAL A 669 7.41 36.87 17.38
C VAL A 669 8.35 36.86 16.17
N THR A 670 9.38 37.70 16.19
CA THR A 670 10.39 37.73 15.12
C THR A 670 11.25 36.47 15.12
N ASP A 671 11.56 35.93 16.30
CA ASP A 671 12.28 34.68 16.46
C ASP A 671 11.45 33.48 16.00
N ILE A 672 10.14 33.45 16.28
CA ILE A 672 9.21 32.46 15.70
C ILE A 672 9.20 32.56 14.16
N ALA A 673 9.08 33.78 13.61
CA ALA A 673 9.10 33.98 12.16
C ALA A 673 10.44 33.52 11.55
N ARG A 674 11.56 33.75 12.25
CA ARG A 674 12.89 33.30 11.86
C ARG A 674 12.99 31.76 11.90
N GLN A 675 12.46 31.13 12.95
CA GLN A 675 12.42 29.67 13.07
C GLN A 675 11.57 29.03 11.96
N ILE A 676 10.44 29.64 11.60
CA ILE A 676 9.60 29.19 10.47
C ILE A 676 10.39 29.22 9.17
N VAL A 677 11.07 30.32 8.83
CA VAL A 677 11.83 30.39 7.56
C VAL A 677 13.04 29.46 7.57
N TYR A 678 13.70 29.24 8.71
CA TYR A 678 14.80 28.28 8.81
C TYR A 678 14.34 26.84 8.63
N GLN A 679 13.25 26.43 9.28
CA GLN A 679 12.70 25.08 9.11
C GLN A 679 12.28 24.82 7.65
N GLN A 680 11.69 25.82 7.00
CA GLN A 680 11.33 25.73 5.58
C GLN A 680 12.56 25.77 4.66
N ALA A 681 13.64 26.45 5.06
CA ALA A 681 14.90 26.46 4.32
C ALA A 681 15.60 25.11 4.38
N GLU A 682 15.59 24.40 5.51
CA GLU A 682 16.12 23.03 5.60
C GLU A 682 15.41 22.09 4.63
N LEU A 683 14.08 22.17 4.54
CA LEU A 683 13.29 21.41 3.58
C LEU A 683 13.67 21.75 2.14
N ALA A 684 13.85 23.04 1.82
CA ALA A 684 14.24 23.49 0.48
C ALA A 684 15.67 23.04 0.10
N HIS A 685 16.61 23.07 1.05
CA HIS A 685 17.96 22.54 0.85
C HIS A 685 17.95 21.02 0.63
N GLY A 686 17.09 20.28 1.33
CA GLY A 686 16.90 18.84 1.10
C GLY A 686 16.40 18.49 -0.30
N LEU A 687 15.81 19.45 -1.02
CA LEU A 687 15.39 19.33 -2.42
C LEU A 687 16.44 19.87 -3.41
N GLY A 688 17.61 20.31 -2.93
CA GLY A 688 18.73 20.77 -3.78
C GLY A 688 18.64 22.22 -4.23
N ALA A 689 17.79 23.05 -3.62
CA ALA A 689 17.68 24.46 -3.97
C ALA A 689 18.71 25.34 -3.22
N GLU A 690 19.18 26.41 -3.87
CA GLU A 690 19.87 27.52 -3.18
C GLU A 690 18.82 28.41 -2.51
N VAL A 691 18.93 28.61 -1.20
CA VAL A 691 17.88 29.26 -0.40
C VAL A 691 18.42 30.48 0.34
N LYS A 692 17.65 31.57 0.28
CA LYS A 692 17.80 32.75 1.13
C LYS A 692 16.57 32.89 2.02
N THR A 693 16.76 33.40 3.23
CA THR A 693 15.65 33.64 4.16
C THR A 693 15.57 35.12 4.50
N ALA A 694 14.35 35.65 4.64
CA ALA A 694 14.12 37.00 5.14
C ALA A 694 12.86 37.06 6.01
N VAL A 695 12.96 37.82 7.10
CA VAL A 695 11.82 38.17 7.94
C VAL A 695 11.55 39.66 7.75
N LEU A 696 10.36 40.01 7.29
CA LEU A 696 9.93 41.39 7.08
C LEU A 696 8.89 41.79 8.14
N THR A 697 8.67 43.09 8.31
CA THR A 697 7.64 43.60 9.22
C THR A 697 6.81 44.65 8.51
N GLY A 698 5.48 44.50 8.53
CA GLY A 698 4.59 45.42 7.84
C GLY A 698 3.24 44.78 7.50
N VAL A 699 2.58 45.29 6.48
CA VAL A 699 1.38 44.65 5.91
C VAL A 699 1.87 43.58 4.92
N PRO A 700 1.58 42.27 5.13
CA PRO A 700 2.20 41.17 4.39
C PRO A 700 2.17 41.31 2.87
N GLU A 701 1.01 41.55 2.28
CA GLU A 701 0.86 41.68 0.82
C GLU A 701 1.65 42.86 0.25
N ASN A 702 1.77 43.97 0.99
CA ASN A 702 2.52 45.14 0.52
C ASN A 702 4.03 44.88 0.58
N GLU A 703 4.53 44.29 1.66
CA GLU A 703 5.95 43.98 1.81
C GLU A 703 6.40 42.88 0.82
N ILE A 704 5.58 41.85 0.59
CA ILE A 704 5.85 40.81 -0.42
C ILE A 704 5.93 41.44 -1.82
N LEU A 705 4.96 42.28 -2.20
CA LEU A 705 4.94 42.94 -3.51
C LEU A 705 6.10 43.93 -3.69
N LYS A 706 6.46 44.64 -2.61
CA LYS A 706 7.61 45.55 -2.59
C LYS A 706 8.90 44.76 -2.79
N PHE A 707 9.09 43.68 -2.04
CA PHE A 707 10.25 42.79 -2.18
C PHE A 707 10.35 42.23 -3.60
N ALA A 708 9.24 41.74 -4.16
CA ALA A 708 9.23 41.19 -5.51
C ALA A 708 9.70 42.20 -6.58
N ARG A 709 9.35 43.49 -6.44
CA ARG A 709 9.79 44.56 -7.35
C ARG A 709 11.26 44.92 -7.14
N THR A 710 11.68 45.12 -5.89
CA THR A 710 13.04 45.58 -5.57
C THR A 710 14.08 44.51 -5.88
N SER A 711 13.75 43.24 -5.65
CA SER A 711 14.66 42.11 -5.82
C SER A 711 14.53 41.43 -7.18
N GLN A 712 13.78 42.02 -8.13
CA GLN A 712 13.54 41.51 -9.49
C GLN A 712 13.17 40.02 -9.49
N VAL A 713 12.12 39.67 -8.75
CA VAL A 713 11.65 38.28 -8.66
C VAL A 713 10.98 37.85 -9.96
N ASP A 714 11.34 36.68 -10.48
CA ASP A 714 10.82 36.15 -11.74
C ASP A 714 9.54 35.31 -11.57
N LEU A 715 9.34 34.73 -10.39
CA LEU A 715 8.19 33.88 -10.05
C LEU A 715 7.87 33.99 -8.56
N ILE A 716 6.58 34.16 -8.22
CA ILE A 716 6.09 33.99 -6.85
C ILE A 716 5.37 32.65 -6.76
N VAL A 717 5.79 31.78 -5.85
CA VAL A 717 5.08 30.53 -5.54
C VAL A 717 4.49 30.64 -4.15
N MET A 718 3.20 30.37 -4.01
CA MET A 718 2.53 30.52 -2.72
C MET A 718 1.46 29.47 -2.48
N GLY A 719 1.30 29.09 -1.22
CA GLY A 719 0.26 28.17 -0.78
C GLY A 719 -0.96 28.93 -0.27
N SER A 720 -2.15 28.42 -0.56
CA SER A 720 -3.38 29.02 -0.04
C SER A 720 -4.48 27.99 0.19
N SER A 721 -5.29 28.21 1.23
CA SER A 721 -6.60 27.58 1.35
C SER A 721 -7.58 28.25 0.38
N VAL A 722 -8.52 27.48 -0.17
CA VAL A 722 -9.62 27.98 -0.99
C VAL A 722 -10.90 27.97 -0.19
N ARG A 723 -11.68 29.04 -0.28
CA ARG A 723 -13.04 29.13 0.27
C ARG A 723 -14.02 29.52 -0.83
N THR A 724 -15.24 29.02 -0.73
CA THR A 724 -16.32 29.45 -1.63
C THR A 724 -17.03 30.67 -1.03
N ILE A 725 -16.93 31.82 -1.67
CA ILE A 725 -17.64 33.04 -1.28
C ILE A 725 -18.45 33.53 -2.47
N SER A 726 -19.77 33.65 -2.31
CA SER A 726 -20.68 34.08 -3.38
C SER A 726 -20.56 33.24 -4.67
N GLY A 727 -20.26 31.94 -4.54
CA GLY A 727 -20.05 31.02 -5.67
C GLY A 727 -18.71 31.17 -6.40
N ARG A 728 -17.76 31.94 -5.85
CA ARG A 728 -16.43 32.20 -6.41
C ARG A 728 -15.33 31.63 -5.52
N ALA A 729 -14.19 31.30 -6.13
CA ALA A 729 -13.02 30.83 -5.39
C ALA A 729 -12.35 32.04 -4.74
N PHE A 730 -12.19 31.98 -3.43
CA PHE A 730 -11.56 33.02 -2.63
C PHE A 730 -10.34 32.46 -1.90
N PHE A 731 -9.17 33.04 -2.15
CA PHE A 731 -7.89 32.57 -1.61
C PHE A 731 -7.47 33.39 -0.38
N GLY A 732 -8.34 34.29 0.08
CA GLY A 732 -8.03 35.23 1.14
C GLY A 732 -7.53 36.56 0.58
N HIS A 733 -7.80 37.64 1.32
CA HIS A 733 -7.48 39.00 0.89
C HIS A 733 -6.01 39.21 0.49
N ARG A 734 -5.08 38.53 1.18
CA ARG A 734 -3.63 38.64 0.91
C ARG A 734 -3.24 38.00 -0.42
N THR A 735 -3.66 36.74 -0.63
CA THR A 735 -3.40 36.00 -1.87
C THR A 735 -4.04 36.68 -3.07
N ASP A 736 -5.29 37.11 -2.93
CA ASP A 736 -6.01 37.85 -3.97
C ASP A 736 -5.31 39.18 -4.33
N ALA A 737 -4.77 39.90 -3.33
CA ALA A 737 -4.03 41.14 -3.56
C ALA A 737 -2.72 40.89 -4.32
N ILE A 738 -1.97 39.85 -3.94
CA ILE A 738 -0.72 39.46 -4.61
C ILE A 738 -1.00 39.02 -6.06
N LEU A 739 -1.98 38.12 -6.27
CA LEU A 739 -2.38 37.66 -7.60
C LEU A 739 -2.77 38.78 -8.57
N ASN A 740 -3.28 39.91 -8.05
CA ASN A 740 -3.70 41.04 -8.86
C ASN A 740 -2.62 42.09 -9.11
N LYS A 741 -1.62 42.20 -8.24
CA LYS A 741 -0.65 43.31 -8.23
C LYS A 741 0.81 42.88 -8.41
N ALA A 742 1.08 41.57 -8.43
CA ALA A 742 2.42 41.03 -8.60
C ALA A 742 3.04 41.51 -9.92
N PRO A 743 4.32 41.92 -9.90
CA PRO A 743 5.05 42.37 -11.09
C PRO A 743 5.49 41.22 -12.00
N CYS A 744 5.36 39.98 -11.54
CA CYS A 744 5.80 38.76 -12.18
C CYS A 744 4.70 37.67 -12.06
N PRO A 745 4.84 36.55 -12.76
CA PRO A 745 3.91 35.44 -12.62
C PRO A 745 3.79 34.91 -11.19
N VAL A 746 2.59 34.43 -10.85
CA VAL A 746 2.25 33.84 -9.56
C VAL A 746 1.69 32.44 -9.77
N ALA A 747 2.25 31.45 -9.08
CA ALA A 747 1.73 30.10 -8.97
C ALA A 747 1.15 29.89 -7.56
N VAL A 748 -0.15 29.57 -7.49
CA VAL A 748 -0.85 29.33 -6.23
C VAL A 748 -1.20 27.86 -6.10
N ILE A 749 -0.73 27.22 -5.04
CA ILE A 749 -0.99 25.82 -4.74
C ILE A 749 -2.08 25.73 -3.67
N THR A 750 -3.08 24.89 -3.94
CA THR A 750 -4.20 24.64 -3.04
C THR A 750 -4.34 23.15 -2.78
N LEU A 751 -4.76 22.79 -1.57
CA LEU A 751 -5.14 21.41 -1.24
C LEU A 751 -6.57 21.13 -1.70
N SER A 752 -6.92 19.84 -1.83
CA SER A 752 -8.25 19.37 -2.25
C SER A 752 -9.35 19.98 -1.38
N GLY A 753 -10.36 20.60 -2.02
CA GLY A 753 -11.44 21.32 -1.36
C GLY A 753 -12.58 20.44 -0.83
N ASN A 754 -12.77 19.23 -1.37
CA ASN A 754 -13.72 18.24 -0.86
C ASN A 754 -13.52 16.93 -1.63
N SER A 755 -13.24 15.82 -0.94
CA SER A 755 -13.13 14.49 -1.57
C SER A 755 -14.49 13.88 -1.92
N SER A 756 -15.60 14.55 -1.63
CA SER A 756 -16.97 14.04 -1.82
C SER A 756 -17.52 14.14 -3.25
N SER A 757 -16.75 14.71 -4.18
CA SER A 757 -17.14 14.93 -5.58
C SER A 757 -16.81 13.76 -6.50
N CYS A 758 -16.03 12.80 -5.99
CA CYS A 758 -15.76 11.50 -6.56
C CYS A 758 -16.11 10.46 -5.48
#